data_AF-A0A1I4XKW7-F1
#
_entry.id   AF-A0A1I4XKW7-F1
#
_cell.length_a   1.000
_cell.length_b   1.000
_cell.length_c   1.000
_cell.angle_alpha   90.00
_cell.angle_beta   90.00
_cell.angle_gamma   90.00
#
_symmetry.space_group_name_H-M   'P 1'
#
loop_
_entity.id
_entity.type
_entity.pdbx_description
1 polymer ?
#
loop_
_entity_poly.entity_id
_entity_poly.type
_entity_poly.pdbx_seq_one_letter_code
_entity_poly.pdbx_strand_id
1 'polypeptide(L)'
;MSIRICCSVLSILAVWAPALHAQFVQVPGVGWEGQGADLVVVQLDSDPRPDMILMAYDAPDRDNSFRYRVGLNLNASGVASTWLGGFVQVPGVGWEGQGAGAAVADLDGNGRPELILMAYDNPSQANNFRYRVGWNLNAQGRASNWTSHAQVPGVGWEGQGAAVVIGQIDGNPRPDMIFMAYDNPSRDNSFRYRLGFNVNAAGNASWSSNFIQVPGVGWEGQGAGAALVNLDANPRPDLILMAYDAPDRDNTFRYRVGFNLDTRGVAQSWQPGFQTIAGVGWEGQGAGLAVTCLDGNARSDWIVMAYDNPSRENSFRYRVLANRSQAPCPRPLGSSSAGTPLRKSITQLTASELASLRRGIRQMIDWNSAPRDSANYHRSLEYWANMHSYMGSGCASTSGLSLPGMSGLSAHSMGNPVETSTWCKCQHGTLQFLTWHRMYIYYFEQVLQAAAGDPNLRLPFFDYETNGQLPLSYREGTPATNPLRVDNRQASLNTGSGSLSASVTSTSGAMGLTTYTAFNGALEQTPHGSVHCAIGVSSCPSGYMGYVPSAGNDPVFYSHHANIDRLYECWLSVNPAARLPNDPNQLNTTYTFIDGSGNSITRRVGDMLTTAQLGYGYAAGGGCPAGTAGAQALMAATEATAPVRKFALQGETRLERGTTVVPLQVSTEMRSMLFKSPTGNEPAQHSMLVIDGLAFDEPPRVLYEVYLRKVDGDRVLVGVINFFNLTGPHGDHGTGTPPDRFTFDATEAFRALGGDKDVVLEIEPTTGLDDSTVTKAAENISERANVHFRSVSIELVP
;
A
#
# COMPACT_ATOMS: atom_id res chain seq x y z
N MET A 1 5.99 -8.48 80.38
CA MET A 1 7.01 -7.43 80.19
C MET A 1 6.36 -6.32 79.38
N SER A 2 6.42 -5.09 79.86
CA SER A 2 5.51 -3.99 79.53
C SER A 2 5.94 -3.10 78.34
N ILE A 3 4.95 -2.37 77.78
CA ILE A 3 4.94 -0.95 77.29
C ILE A 3 4.58 -0.71 75.80
N ARG A 4 3.35 -0.15 75.63
CA ARG A 4 2.82 1.00 74.83
C ARG A 4 3.19 1.13 73.34
N ILE A 5 2.26 1.49 72.44
CA ILE A 5 1.77 2.88 72.21
C ILE A 5 0.33 2.92 71.64
N CYS A 6 -0.44 3.94 72.06
CA CYS A 6 -1.77 4.39 71.58
C CYS A 6 -1.76 5.03 70.18
N CYS A 7 -2.85 4.91 69.40
CA CYS A 7 -3.86 5.98 69.20
C CYS A 7 -4.85 5.70 68.02
N SER A 8 -6.14 5.68 68.37
CA SER A 8 -7.33 6.23 67.70
C SER A 8 -7.77 5.85 66.26
N VAL A 9 -8.85 5.04 66.21
CA VAL A 9 -10.17 5.22 65.55
C VAL A 9 -10.26 5.79 64.11
N LEU A 10 -10.74 4.97 63.16
CA LEU A 10 -12.03 5.21 62.47
C LEU A 10 -12.56 3.96 61.71
N SER A 11 -13.73 3.53 62.13
CA SER A 11 -14.79 2.68 61.57
C SER A 11 -14.67 2.13 60.13
N ILE A 12 -14.71 0.80 59.98
CA ILE A 12 -15.24 0.11 58.80
C ILE A 12 -16.29 -0.90 59.29
N LEU A 13 -17.56 -0.54 59.13
CA LEU A 13 -18.68 -1.48 59.20
C LEU A 13 -19.02 -1.88 57.77
N ALA A 14 -19.00 -3.19 57.54
CA ALA A 14 -19.37 -3.83 56.29
C ALA A 14 -20.83 -3.51 55.91
N VAL A 15 -21.04 -3.08 54.67
CA VAL A 15 -22.31 -3.14 53.97
C VAL A 15 -22.04 -3.73 52.59
N TRP A 16 -22.60 -4.92 52.37
CA TRP A 16 -23.00 -5.54 51.10
C TRP A 16 -22.38 -4.98 49.82
N ALA A 17 -21.46 -5.73 49.20
CA ALA A 17 -21.04 -5.52 47.83
C ALA A 17 -22.17 -5.87 46.85
N PRO A 18 -22.59 -4.97 45.94
CA PRO A 18 -23.28 -5.38 44.74
C PRO A 18 -22.26 -5.77 43.67
N ALA A 19 -22.61 -6.77 42.88
CA ALA A 19 -21.83 -7.34 41.79
C ALA A 19 -21.33 -6.26 40.79
N LEU A 20 -20.16 -6.54 40.21
CA LEU A 20 -19.58 -5.86 39.05
C LEU A 20 -20.62 -5.78 37.90
N HIS A 21 -21.30 -4.66 37.73
CA HIS A 21 -22.07 -4.37 36.53
C HIS A 21 -21.10 -3.89 35.43
N ALA A 22 -21.14 -4.54 34.28
CA ALA A 22 -20.29 -4.28 33.12
C ALA A 22 -20.43 -2.82 32.63
N GLN A 23 -19.30 -2.16 32.34
CA GLN A 23 -19.25 -0.79 31.83
C GLN A 23 -19.85 -0.72 30.40
N PHE A 24 -20.86 0.14 30.20
CA PHE A 24 -21.41 0.51 28.89
C PHE A 24 -21.64 2.03 28.84
N VAL A 25 -21.68 2.60 27.63
CA VAL A 25 -22.00 4.01 27.42
C VAL A 25 -23.49 4.15 27.16
N GLN A 26 -24.13 5.11 27.82
CA GLN A 26 -25.54 5.43 27.66
C GLN A 26 -25.69 6.84 27.07
N VAL A 27 -26.48 6.96 26.01
CA VAL A 27 -26.79 8.21 25.31
C VAL A 27 -28.30 8.38 25.28
N PRO A 28 -28.84 9.58 25.54
CA PRO A 28 -30.27 9.84 25.42
C PRO A 28 -30.80 9.46 24.04
N GLY A 29 -31.98 8.86 23.98
CA GLY A 29 -32.62 8.46 22.72
C GLY A 29 -33.14 9.63 21.90
N VAL A 30 -33.89 9.31 20.86
CA VAL A 30 -34.41 10.26 19.86
C VAL A 30 -35.91 10.12 19.60
N GLY A 31 -36.65 9.45 20.48
CA GLY A 31 -38.06 9.17 20.29
C GLY A 31 -38.64 8.37 21.45
N TRP A 32 -39.91 7.99 21.32
CA TRP A 32 -40.68 7.30 22.35
C TRP A 32 -41.01 5.86 21.96
N GLU A 33 -41.16 5.56 20.68
CA GLU A 33 -41.54 4.22 20.19
C GLU A 33 -40.57 3.78 19.07
N GLY A 34 -39.57 2.99 19.43
CA GLY A 34 -38.59 2.46 18.48
C GLY A 34 -39.09 1.23 17.72
N GLN A 35 -38.92 1.23 16.40
CA GLN A 35 -39.20 0.10 15.49
C GLN A 35 -37.94 -0.37 14.76
N GLY A 36 -36.79 -0.14 15.38
CA GLY A 36 -35.47 -0.42 14.81
C GLY A 36 -34.46 0.66 15.20
N ALA A 37 -33.21 0.27 15.33
CA ALA A 37 -32.11 1.17 15.62
C ALA A 37 -30.82 0.57 15.12
N ASP A 38 -29.88 1.44 14.78
CA ASP A 38 -28.55 1.04 14.30
C ASP A 38 -27.52 2.11 14.65
N LEU A 39 -26.25 1.78 14.42
CA LEU A 39 -25.15 2.73 14.56
C LEU A 39 -24.22 2.67 13.37
N VAL A 40 -23.60 3.80 13.05
CA VAL A 40 -22.51 3.86 12.09
C VAL A 40 -21.37 4.70 12.62
N VAL A 41 -20.16 4.34 12.22
CA VAL A 41 -18.94 5.10 12.50
C VAL A 41 -18.52 5.76 11.20
N VAL A 42 -18.20 7.06 11.26
CA VAL A 42 -18.01 7.91 10.07
C VAL A 42 -17.01 9.00 10.40
N GLN A 43 -16.42 9.64 9.38
CA GLN A 43 -15.60 10.84 9.54
C GLN A 43 -16.36 12.06 9.00
N LEU A 44 -16.73 13.00 9.86
CA LEU A 44 -17.53 14.18 9.50
C LEU A 44 -16.73 15.49 9.58
N ASP A 45 -15.65 15.51 10.37
CA ASP A 45 -14.81 16.69 10.55
C ASP A 45 -13.32 16.40 10.23
N SER A 46 -12.42 17.33 10.58
CA SER A 46 -10.99 17.24 10.30
C SER A 46 -10.16 16.58 11.41
N ASP A 47 -10.75 16.27 12.57
CA ASP A 47 -10.05 15.60 13.67
C ASP A 47 -9.92 14.11 13.35
N PRO A 48 -8.73 13.50 13.46
CA PRO A 48 -8.50 12.14 12.97
C PRO A 48 -9.24 11.04 13.75
N ARG A 49 -9.92 11.37 14.86
CA ARG A 49 -10.72 10.41 15.61
C ARG A 49 -12.08 10.21 14.94
N PRO A 50 -12.58 8.97 14.87
CA PRO A 50 -13.84 8.71 14.20
C PRO A 50 -15.02 9.34 14.95
N ASP A 51 -16.06 9.70 14.20
CA ASP A 51 -17.37 10.14 14.69
C ASP A 51 -18.38 8.99 14.66
N MET A 52 -19.52 9.17 15.32
CA MET A 52 -20.58 8.17 15.36
C MET A 52 -21.96 8.79 15.16
N ILE A 53 -22.79 8.08 14.41
CA ILE A 53 -24.21 8.34 14.28
C ILE A 53 -24.98 7.21 14.95
N LEU A 54 -25.83 7.57 15.92
CA LEU A 54 -26.79 6.66 16.57
C LEU A 54 -28.18 6.96 16.02
N MET A 55 -28.79 5.97 15.38
CA MET A 55 -30.06 6.13 14.66
C MET A 55 -31.14 5.23 15.24
N ALA A 56 -32.35 5.76 15.40
CA ALA A 56 -33.56 4.98 15.66
C ALA A 56 -34.66 5.35 14.66
N TYR A 57 -35.48 4.36 14.32
CA TYR A 57 -36.69 4.54 13.53
C TYR A 57 -37.87 4.67 14.50
N ASP A 58 -38.34 5.90 14.68
CA ASP A 58 -39.40 6.23 15.65
C ASP A 58 -40.77 6.24 14.96
N ALA A 59 -41.73 5.58 15.59
CA ALA A 59 -43.12 5.47 15.17
C ALA A 59 -44.03 6.25 16.13
N PRO A 60 -44.14 7.58 16.03
CA PRO A 60 -45.19 8.31 16.75
C PRO A 60 -46.58 7.86 16.23
N ASP A 61 -47.69 8.34 16.81
CA ASP A 61 -49.08 8.12 16.31
C ASP A 61 -49.35 8.72 14.89
N ARG A 62 -48.34 8.80 14.02
CA ARG A 62 -48.21 9.48 12.71
C ARG A 62 -47.16 8.73 11.86
N ASP A 63 -46.85 9.21 10.66
CA ASP A 63 -45.78 8.66 9.80
C ASP A 63 -44.46 8.46 10.58
N ASN A 64 -43.85 7.28 10.44
CA ASN A 64 -42.56 6.99 11.04
C ASN A 64 -41.49 7.97 10.55
N SER A 65 -40.45 8.16 11.36
CA SER A 65 -39.32 9.01 11.02
C SER A 65 -38.01 8.38 11.46
N PHE A 66 -36.99 8.48 10.63
CA PHE A 66 -35.63 8.21 11.09
C PHE A 66 -35.15 9.39 11.92
N ARG A 67 -34.58 9.10 13.08
CA ARG A 67 -34.01 10.13 13.94
C ARG A 67 -32.63 9.70 14.38
N TYR A 68 -31.69 10.62 14.40
CA TYR A 68 -30.33 10.29 14.80
C TYR A 68 -29.60 11.40 15.53
N ARG A 69 -28.64 10.99 16.36
CA ARG A 69 -27.68 11.85 17.05
C ARG A 69 -26.29 11.65 16.48
N VAL A 70 -25.47 12.69 16.59
CA VAL A 70 -24.09 12.70 16.10
C VAL A 70 -23.16 12.95 17.28
N GLY A 71 -22.28 12.00 17.56
CA GLY A 71 -21.21 12.11 18.54
C GLY A 71 -19.89 12.31 17.82
N LEU A 72 -19.14 13.34 18.21
CA LEU A 72 -17.87 13.68 17.56
C LEU A 72 -16.66 13.13 18.30
N ASN A 73 -15.65 12.70 17.54
CA ASN A 73 -14.30 12.41 18.01
C ASN A 73 -14.24 11.40 19.16
N LEU A 74 -14.62 10.16 18.86
CA LEU A 74 -14.59 9.04 19.80
C LEU A 74 -13.17 8.79 20.32
N ASN A 75 -13.04 8.54 21.62
CA ASN A 75 -11.80 8.02 22.19
C ASN A 75 -11.74 6.47 22.10
N ALA A 76 -10.62 5.90 22.56
CA ALA A 76 -10.39 4.44 22.61
C ALA A 76 -11.50 3.64 23.32
N SER A 77 -12.22 4.26 24.27
CA SER A 77 -13.34 3.64 24.99
C SER A 77 -14.69 3.84 24.29
N GLY A 78 -14.70 4.43 23.09
CA GLY A 78 -15.91 4.74 22.32
C GLY A 78 -16.71 5.91 22.90
N VAL A 79 -16.12 6.74 23.76
CA VAL A 79 -16.80 7.92 24.32
C VAL A 79 -16.55 9.12 23.41
N ALA A 80 -17.64 9.72 22.90
CA ALA A 80 -17.58 10.93 22.11
C ALA A 80 -17.10 12.13 22.96
N SER A 81 -16.25 12.97 22.39
CA SER A 81 -15.84 14.23 23.01
C SER A 81 -17.02 15.16 23.26
N THR A 82 -18.01 15.14 22.36
CA THR A 82 -19.23 15.91 22.45
C THR A 82 -20.34 15.25 21.62
N TRP A 83 -21.59 15.47 22.03
CA TRP A 83 -22.77 15.14 21.24
C TRP A 83 -23.35 16.43 20.68
N LEU A 84 -23.56 16.49 19.36
CA LEU A 84 -24.19 17.64 18.74
C LEU A 84 -25.61 17.84 19.29
N GLY A 85 -26.01 19.09 19.49
CA GLY A 85 -27.26 19.44 20.16
C GLY A 85 -28.50 18.97 19.41
N GLY A 86 -29.45 18.36 20.13
CA GLY A 86 -30.70 17.84 19.57
C GLY A 86 -30.55 16.50 18.83
N PHE A 87 -31.42 16.27 17.85
CA PHE A 87 -31.34 15.16 16.90
C PHE A 87 -31.75 15.64 15.51
N VAL A 88 -31.31 14.92 14.47
CA VAL A 88 -31.77 15.14 13.10
C VAL A 88 -32.97 14.23 12.84
N GLN A 89 -34.04 14.79 12.30
CA GLN A 89 -35.24 14.03 11.90
C GLN A 89 -35.34 14.01 10.38
N VAL A 90 -35.51 12.81 9.83
CA VAL A 90 -35.70 12.55 8.40
C VAL A 90 -37.04 11.84 8.23
N PRO A 91 -37.87 12.24 7.25
CA PRO A 91 -39.12 11.55 6.98
C PRO A 91 -38.88 10.05 6.75
N GLY A 92 -39.72 9.20 7.32
CA GLY A 92 -39.60 7.76 7.18
C GLY A 92 -39.95 7.28 5.77
N VAL A 93 -39.91 5.97 5.59
CA VAL A 93 -40.09 5.31 4.29
C VAL A 93 -41.30 4.39 4.24
N GLY A 94 -42.00 4.23 5.36
CA GLY A 94 -43.18 3.38 5.53
C GLY A 94 -43.92 3.69 6.83
N TRP A 95 -45.05 3.03 7.05
CA TRP A 95 -45.96 3.26 8.19
C TRP A 95 -45.71 2.31 9.36
N GLU A 96 -45.19 1.11 9.10
CA GLU A 96 -44.89 0.11 10.14
C GLU A 96 -43.52 -0.53 9.83
N GLY A 97 -42.61 -0.49 10.80
CA GLY A 97 -41.27 -1.06 10.71
C GLY A 97 -41.08 -2.26 11.63
N GLN A 98 -40.32 -3.25 11.17
CA GLN A 98 -39.88 -4.43 11.92
C GLN A 98 -38.35 -4.51 12.03
N GLY A 99 -37.71 -3.35 11.94
CA GLY A 99 -36.26 -3.21 11.90
C GLY A 99 -35.85 -2.02 11.05
N ALA A 100 -34.68 -1.45 11.36
CA ALA A 100 -34.10 -0.37 10.62
C ALA A 100 -32.58 -0.45 10.70
N GLY A 101 -31.91 -0.02 9.64
CA GLY A 101 -30.46 0.01 9.54
C GLY A 101 -29.95 1.34 9.00
N ALA A 102 -28.69 1.63 9.29
CA ALA A 102 -27.98 2.77 8.73
C ALA A 102 -26.65 2.31 8.13
N ALA A 103 -26.25 2.92 7.02
CA ALA A 103 -24.94 2.72 6.42
C ALA A 103 -24.42 4.05 5.86
N VAL A 104 -23.09 4.20 5.83
CA VAL A 104 -22.43 5.38 5.26
C VAL A 104 -21.40 4.97 4.22
N ALA A 105 -21.36 5.70 3.11
CA ALA A 105 -20.40 5.53 2.02
C ALA A 105 -20.36 6.81 1.19
N ASP A 106 -19.21 7.14 0.61
CA ASP A 106 -19.07 8.22 -0.39
C ASP A 106 -19.47 7.70 -1.79
N LEU A 107 -20.76 7.74 -2.13
CA LEU A 107 -21.29 7.09 -3.34
C LEU A 107 -20.86 7.78 -4.65
N ASP A 108 -20.41 9.04 -4.60
CA ASP A 108 -19.98 9.80 -5.78
C ASP A 108 -18.48 10.13 -5.83
N GLY A 109 -17.72 9.80 -4.78
CA GLY A 109 -16.27 9.94 -4.71
C GLY A 109 -15.78 11.37 -4.43
N ASN A 110 -16.62 12.22 -3.84
CA ASN A 110 -16.31 13.63 -3.61
C ASN A 110 -15.65 13.91 -2.24
N GLY A 111 -15.48 12.89 -1.41
CA GLY A 111 -14.88 12.97 -0.08
C GLY A 111 -15.85 13.35 1.05
N ARG A 112 -17.16 13.44 0.78
CA ARG A 112 -18.21 13.61 1.79
C ARG A 112 -19.13 12.38 1.76
N PRO A 113 -19.35 11.70 2.89
CA PRO A 113 -20.15 10.48 2.90
C PRO A 113 -21.64 10.76 2.72
N GLU A 114 -22.32 9.87 1.99
CA GLU A 114 -23.77 9.71 1.98
C GLU A 114 -24.24 8.88 3.17
N LEU A 115 -25.44 9.17 3.66
CA LEU A 115 -26.13 8.38 4.69
C LEU A 115 -27.29 7.61 4.07
N ILE A 116 -27.21 6.29 4.12
CA ILE A 116 -28.28 5.38 3.73
C ILE A 116 -29.09 5.04 4.98
N LEU A 117 -30.39 5.33 4.93
CA LEU A 117 -31.33 4.96 5.98
C LEU A 117 -32.35 3.97 5.40
N MET A 118 -32.47 2.82 6.05
CA MET A 118 -33.30 1.71 5.60
C MET A 118 -34.24 1.28 6.72
N ALA A 119 -35.51 1.01 6.38
CA ALA A 119 -36.46 0.35 7.26
C ALA A 119 -37.01 -0.91 6.57
N TYR A 120 -37.28 -1.94 7.37
CA TYR A 120 -37.97 -3.15 6.93
C TYR A 120 -39.46 -2.98 7.20
N ASP A 121 -40.18 -2.59 6.15
CA ASP A 121 -41.60 -2.23 6.19
C ASP A 121 -42.47 -3.48 6.26
N ASN A 122 -43.45 -3.47 7.17
CA ASN A 122 -44.38 -4.57 7.45
C ASN A 122 -45.81 -4.23 6.97
N PRO A 123 -46.07 -4.26 5.64
CA PRO A 123 -47.42 -4.12 5.14
C PRO A 123 -48.27 -5.36 5.45
N SER A 124 -49.56 -5.36 5.12
CA SER A 124 -50.43 -6.55 5.16
C SER A 124 -50.02 -7.71 4.21
N GLN A 125 -48.87 -7.58 3.54
CA GLN A 125 -48.28 -8.54 2.59
C GLN A 125 -46.82 -8.82 3.01
N ALA A 126 -46.06 -9.56 2.20
CA ALA A 126 -44.65 -9.81 2.49
C ALA A 126 -43.88 -8.50 2.70
N ASN A 127 -42.98 -8.50 3.68
CA ASN A 127 -42.21 -7.33 4.05
C ASN A 127 -41.34 -6.84 2.90
N ASN A 128 -41.09 -5.53 2.86
CA ASN A 128 -40.20 -4.94 1.88
C ASN A 128 -39.15 -4.09 2.58
N PHE A 129 -37.92 -4.12 2.09
CA PHE A 129 -36.97 -3.10 2.49
C PHE A 129 -37.30 -1.82 1.76
N ARG A 130 -37.29 -0.70 2.48
CA ARG A 130 -37.40 0.62 1.90
C ARG A 130 -36.25 1.47 2.41
N TYR A 131 -35.64 2.23 1.51
CA TYR A 131 -34.48 3.04 1.89
C TYR A 131 -34.47 4.37 1.17
N ARG A 132 -33.71 5.31 1.70
CA ARG A 132 -33.40 6.60 1.09
C ARG A 132 -31.95 6.98 1.37
N VAL A 133 -31.40 7.84 0.52
CA VAL A 133 -30.01 8.28 0.60
C VAL A 133 -29.98 9.78 0.85
N GLY A 134 -29.26 10.18 1.89
CA GLY A 134 -28.92 11.56 2.20
C GLY A 134 -27.53 11.90 1.68
N TRP A 135 -27.44 12.89 0.79
CA TRP A 135 -26.21 13.24 0.09
C TRP A 135 -25.36 14.25 0.83
N ASN A 136 -24.04 14.06 0.79
CA ASN A 136 -23.03 15.01 1.28
C ASN A 136 -23.24 15.41 2.74
N LEU A 137 -23.07 14.47 3.68
CA LEU A 137 -23.10 14.80 5.09
C LEU A 137 -22.06 15.90 5.40
N ASN A 138 -22.50 16.92 6.12
CA ASN A 138 -21.60 17.95 6.65
C ASN A 138 -21.09 17.59 8.05
N ALA A 139 -20.22 18.44 8.62
CA ALA A 139 -19.67 18.27 9.97
C ALA A 139 -20.73 18.25 11.09
N GLN A 140 -21.98 18.64 10.79
CA GLN A 140 -23.11 18.54 11.70
C GLN A 140 -23.96 17.27 11.48
N GLY A 141 -23.46 16.35 10.65
CA GLY A 141 -24.16 15.13 10.23
C GLY A 141 -25.46 15.40 9.47
N ARG A 142 -25.60 16.55 8.79
CA ARG A 142 -26.78 16.88 7.98
C ARG A 142 -26.48 16.67 6.50
N ALA A 143 -27.36 15.93 5.83
CA ALA A 143 -27.34 15.79 4.38
C ALA A 143 -27.80 17.06 3.68
N SER A 144 -27.21 17.35 2.52
CA SER A 144 -27.59 18.45 1.63
C SER A 144 -28.97 18.25 0.98
N ASN A 145 -29.28 17.01 0.61
CA ASN A 145 -30.58 16.61 0.08
C ASN A 145 -30.84 15.12 0.36
N TRP A 146 -32.11 14.71 0.25
CA TRP A 146 -32.55 13.32 0.39
C TRP A 146 -33.20 12.85 -0.91
N THR A 147 -32.93 11.61 -1.31
CA THR A 147 -33.65 10.97 -2.43
C THR A 147 -35.10 10.66 -2.06
N SER A 148 -35.94 10.41 -3.07
CA SER A 148 -37.17 9.65 -2.85
C SER A 148 -36.85 8.27 -2.30
N HIS A 149 -37.80 7.64 -1.61
CA HIS A 149 -37.59 6.29 -1.12
C HIS A 149 -37.65 5.27 -2.26
N ALA A 150 -36.74 4.30 -2.22
CA ALA A 150 -36.74 3.14 -3.08
C ALA A 150 -37.27 1.93 -2.32
N GLN A 151 -37.92 1.01 -3.03
CA GLN A 151 -38.45 -0.24 -2.47
C GLN A 151 -37.70 -1.43 -3.06
N VAL A 152 -37.36 -2.38 -2.21
CA VAL A 152 -36.66 -3.61 -2.55
C VAL A 152 -37.46 -4.78 -2.00
N PRO A 153 -37.71 -5.84 -2.79
CA PRO A 153 -38.38 -7.04 -2.31
C PRO A 153 -37.70 -7.56 -1.04
N GLY A 154 -38.48 -7.78 0.02
CA GLY A 154 -37.95 -8.31 1.27
C GLY A 154 -37.56 -9.78 1.16
N VAL A 155 -37.33 -10.38 2.32
CA VAL A 155 -36.75 -11.72 2.45
C VAL A 155 -37.53 -12.60 3.43
N GLY A 156 -38.70 -12.14 3.88
CA GLY A 156 -39.52 -12.83 4.86
C GLY A 156 -40.81 -12.07 5.17
N TRP A 157 -41.54 -12.57 6.16
CA TRP A 157 -42.87 -12.07 6.55
C TRP A 157 -42.92 -11.55 7.99
N GLU A 158 -41.97 -11.96 8.86
CA GLU A 158 -41.97 -11.60 10.27
C GLU A 158 -40.54 -11.22 10.70
N GLY A 159 -40.23 -9.93 10.69
CA GLY A 159 -38.92 -9.40 11.07
C GLY A 159 -38.82 -9.07 12.56
N GLN A 160 -37.66 -9.37 13.15
CA GLN A 160 -37.27 -9.01 14.53
C GLN A 160 -36.03 -8.10 14.57
N GLY A 161 -35.74 -7.43 13.45
CA GLY A 161 -34.55 -6.64 13.26
C GLY A 161 -34.11 -6.64 11.80
N ALA A 162 -33.44 -5.57 11.40
CA ALA A 162 -32.90 -5.43 10.06
C ALA A 162 -31.63 -4.58 10.11
N ALA A 163 -30.73 -4.81 9.16
CA ALA A 163 -29.51 -4.02 9.01
C ALA A 163 -29.23 -3.76 7.53
N VAL A 164 -28.50 -2.69 7.25
CA VAL A 164 -27.89 -2.43 5.95
C VAL A 164 -26.39 -2.31 6.14
N VAL A 165 -25.62 -2.98 5.28
CA VAL A 165 -24.18 -2.75 5.16
C VAL A 165 -23.82 -2.45 3.72
N ILE A 166 -22.75 -1.70 3.54
CA ILE A 166 -22.26 -1.28 2.23
C ILE A 166 -20.75 -1.53 2.13
N GLY A 167 -20.29 -1.99 0.99
CA GLY A 167 -18.86 -2.23 0.72
C GLY A 167 -18.65 -3.01 -0.59
N GLN A 168 -17.41 -3.40 -0.86
CA GLN A 168 -17.06 -4.07 -2.13
C GLN A 168 -17.21 -5.59 -2.01
N ILE A 169 -18.08 -6.20 -2.83
CA ILE A 169 -18.32 -7.65 -2.81
C ILE A 169 -17.84 -8.31 -4.10
N ASP A 170 -18.11 -7.70 -5.26
CA ASP A 170 -17.80 -8.29 -6.56
C ASP A 170 -16.43 -7.88 -7.15
N GLY A 171 -15.74 -6.92 -6.51
CA GLY A 171 -14.38 -6.48 -6.85
C GLY A 171 -14.30 -5.35 -7.87
N ASN A 172 -15.43 -4.74 -8.24
CA ASN A 172 -15.45 -3.55 -9.10
C ASN A 172 -15.33 -2.24 -8.26
N PRO A 173 -15.20 -1.03 -8.86
CA PRO A 173 -14.99 0.19 -8.08
C PRO A 173 -16.25 0.80 -7.47
N ARG A 174 -17.46 0.32 -7.79
CA ARG A 174 -18.74 0.81 -7.27
C ARG A 174 -19.16 0.00 -6.04
N PRO A 175 -19.60 0.63 -4.95
CA PRO A 175 -19.99 -0.10 -3.74
C PRO A 175 -21.24 -0.96 -3.95
N ASP A 176 -21.34 -2.04 -3.20
CA ASP A 176 -22.47 -2.97 -3.13
C ASP A 176 -23.16 -2.87 -1.76
N MET A 177 -24.46 -3.13 -1.71
CA MET A 177 -25.26 -3.15 -0.47
C MET A 177 -25.68 -4.57 -0.12
N ILE A 178 -25.76 -4.85 1.18
CA ILE A 178 -26.48 -6.01 1.72
C ILE A 178 -27.60 -5.49 2.61
N PHE A 179 -28.83 -5.85 2.28
CA PHE A 179 -29.97 -5.66 3.16
C PHE A 179 -30.28 -6.98 3.86
N MET A 180 -30.26 -6.95 5.18
CA MET A 180 -30.46 -8.11 6.04
C MET A 180 -31.70 -7.91 6.91
N ALA A 181 -32.50 -8.97 7.05
CA ALA A 181 -33.53 -9.08 8.07
C ALA A 181 -33.28 -10.32 8.92
N TYR A 182 -33.54 -10.21 10.22
CA TYR A 182 -33.62 -11.35 11.13
C TYR A 182 -35.09 -11.80 11.17
N ASP A 183 -35.40 -12.85 10.41
CA ASP A 183 -36.76 -13.34 10.22
C ASP A 183 -37.08 -14.43 11.25
N ASN A 184 -38.23 -14.28 11.92
CA ASN A 184 -38.79 -15.19 12.91
C ASN A 184 -40.08 -15.83 12.38
N PRO A 185 -40.02 -16.79 11.43
CA PRO A 185 -41.21 -17.53 11.04
C PRO A 185 -41.69 -18.40 12.22
N SER A 186 -42.77 -19.16 12.06
CA SER A 186 -43.25 -20.18 13.03
C SER A 186 -42.27 -21.33 13.38
N ARG A 187 -40.98 -21.20 13.05
CA ARG A 187 -39.85 -22.12 13.24
C ARG A 187 -38.62 -21.31 13.72
N ASP A 188 -37.44 -21.94 13.82
CA ASP A 188 -36.19 -21.28 14.22
C ASP A 188 -35.89 -19.99 13.43
N ASN A 189 -35.44 -18.97 14.16
CA ASN A 189 -34.99 -17.69 13.58
C ASN A 189 -33.90 -17.89 12.53
N SER A 190 -33.90 -17.02 11.51
CA SER A 190 -32.87 -17.03 10.46
C SER A 190 -32.46 -15.63 10.05
N PHE A 191 -31.17 -15.42 9.81
CA PHE A 191 -30.73 -14.24 9.08
C PHE A 191 -31.01 -14.46 7.60
N ARG A 192 -31.61 -13.49 6.95
CA ARG A 192 -31.84 -13.51 5.51
C ARG A 192 -31.37 -12.21 4.91
N TYR A 193 -30.62 -12.29 3.82
CA TYR A 193 -30.09 -11.09 3.20
C TYR A 193 -30.10 -11.13 1.68
N ARG A 194 -30.20 -9.95 1.08
CA ARG A 194 -30.24 -9.72 -0.36
C ARG A 194 -29.13 -8.74 -0.73
N LEU A 195 -28.49 -8.98 -1.88
CA LEU A 195 -27.43 -8.13 -2.40
C LEU A 195 -27.99 -7.13 -3.42
N GLY A 196 -27.53 -5.88 -3.33
CA GLY A 196 -27.71 -4.85 -4.33
C GLY A 196 -26.34 -4.44 -4.87
N PHE A 197 -26.06 -4.79 -6.12
CA PHE A 197 -24.75 -4.53 -6.72
C PHE A 197 -24.67 -3.14 -7.35
N ASN A 198 -23.47 -2.57 -7.40
CA ASN A 198 -23.16 -1.39 -8.21
C ASN A 198 -24.07 -0.19 -7.91
N VAL A 199 -24.07 0.30 -6.67
CA VAL A 199 -24.85 1.49 -6.31
C VAL A 199 -24.42 2.67 -7.20
N ASN A 200 -25.40 3.30 -7.84
CA ASN A 200 -25.17 4.44 -8.72
C ASN A 200 -25.31 5.78 -7.98
N ALA A 201 -24.99 6.89 -8.66
CA ALA A 201 -25.07 8.25 -8.12
C ALA A 201 -26.50 8.74 -7.80
N ALA A 202 -27.54 7.92 -8.07
CA ALA A 202 -28.90 8.18 -7.61
C ALA A 202 -29.26 7.35 -6.36
N GLY A 203 -28.31 6.55 -5.84
CA GLY A 203 -28.51 5.63 -4.73
C GLY A 203 -29.18 4.32 -5.12
N ASN A 204 -29.37 4.03 -6.42
CA ASN A 204 -30.02 2.80 -6.89
C ASN A 204 -29.00 1.67 -7.10
N ALA A 205 -29.36 0.45 -6.71
CA ALA A 205 -28.55 -0.75 -6.86
C ALA A 205 -29.24 -1.79 -7.78
N SER A 206 -28.45 -2.70 -8.35
CA SER A 206 -28.94 -3.86 -9.10
C SER A 206 -29.18 -5.03 -8.15
N TRP A 207 -30.44 -5.27 -7.79
CA TRP A 207 -30.81 -6.25 -6.77
C TRP A 207 -30.80 -7.69 -7.27
N SER A 208 -30.23 -8.57 -6.46
CA SER A 208 -30.28 -10.03 -6.64
C SER A 208 -31.71 -10.57 -6.58
N SER A 209 -32.02 -11.53 -7.45
CA SER A 209 -33.34 -12.16 -7.54
C SER A 209 -33.65 -13.08 -6.36
N ASN A 210 -32.64 -13.74 -5.81
CA ASN A 210 -32.75 -14.62 -4.64
C ASN A 210 -32.14 -13.95 -3.40
N PHE A 211 -32.53 -14.44 -2.23
CA PHE A 211 -31.90 -14.09 -0.95
C PHE A 211 -31.09 -15.28 -0.41
N ILE A 212 -30.13 -14.99 0.45
CA ILE A 212 -29.34 -15.99 1.16
C ILE A 212 -29.89 -16.13 2.57
N GLN A 213 -30.11 -17.37 3.02
CA GLN A 213 -30.56 -17.69 4.37
C GLN A 213 -29.43 -18.34 5.16
N VAL A 214 -29.21 -17.82 6.36
CA VAL A 214 -28.21 -18.30 7.33
C VAL A 214 -28.93 -18.65 8.62
N PRO A 215 -28.62 -19.80 9.27
CA PRO A 215 -29.26 -20.15 10.53
C PRO A 215 -29.02 -19.07 11.59
N GLY A 216 -30.09 -18.72 12.32
CA GLY A 216 -30.06 -17.70 13.36
C GLY A 216 -29.23 -18.10 14.59
N VAL A 217 -29.25 -17.23 15.59
CA VAL A 217 -28.38 -17.33 16.78
C VAL A 217 -29.15 -17.23 18.10
N GLY A 218 -30.47 -17.35 18.06
CA GLY A 218 -31.35 -17.25 19.23
C GLY A 218 -32.81 -17.50 18.88
N TRP A 219 -33.69 -17.40 19.87
CA TRP A 219 -35.11 -17.74 19.77
C TRP A 219 -36.03 -16.51 19.88
N GLU A 220 -35.59 -15.43 20.53
CA GLU A 220 -36.39 -14.21 20.74
C GLU A 220 -35.58 -12.97 20.38
N GLY A 221 -35.67 -12.52 19.13
CA GLY A 221 -34.97 -11.33 18.65
C GLY A 221 -35.66 -10.02 19.04
N GLN A 222 -34.87 -9.07 19.52
CA GLN A 222 -35.27 -7.68 19.84
C GLN A 222 -34.47 -6.64 19.05
N GLY A 223 -33.83 -7.07 17.96
CA GLY A 223 -32.97 -6.26 17.11
C GLY A 223 -31.89 -7.09 16.42
N ALA A 224 -31.34 -6.56 15.34
CA ALA A 224 -30.29 -7.23 14.58
C ALA A 224 -29.35 -6.19 13.95
N GLY A 225 -28.07 -6.52 13.90
CA GLY A 225 -27.02 -5.71 13.29
C GLY A 225 -26.17 -6.55 12.34
N ALA A 226 -25.45 -5.89 11.44
CA ALA A 226 -24.50 -6.56 10.55
C ALA A 226 -23.28 -5.68 10.31
N ALA A 227 -22.15 -6.28 9.94
CA ALA A 227 -20.97 -5.56 9.49
C ALA A 227 -20.29 -6.33 8.35
N LEU A 228 -19.79 -5.60 7.35
CA LEU A 228 -19.00 -6.12 6.25
C LEU A 228 -17.55 -5.65 6.43
N VAL A 229 -16.63 -6.57 6.66
CA VAL A 229 -15.26 -6.26 7.12
C VAL A 229 -14.31 -7.39 6.75
N ASN A 230 -13.00 -7.13 6.63
CA ASN A 230 -12.00 -8.18 6.46
C ASN A 230 -11.33 -8.51 7.82
N LEU A 231 -11.50 -9.74 8.32
CA LEU A 231 -11.02 -10.20 9.62
C LEU A 231 -9.80 -11.12 9.52
N ASP A 232 -9.53 -11.72 8.35
CA ASP A 232 -8.52 -12.78 8.15
C ASP A 232 -7.44 -12.46 7.09
N ALA A 233 -7.39 -11.22 6.59
CA ALA A 233 -6.45 -10.71 5.58
C ALA A 233 -6.60 -11.32 4.18
N ASN A 234 -7.69 -12.04 3.91
CA ASN A 234 -8.08 -12.44 2.57
C ASN A 234 -8.61 -11.22 1.77
N PRO A 235 -8.39 -11.11 0.45
CA PRO A 235 -8.94 -10.00 -0.33
C PRO A 235 -10.48 -9.95 -0.40
N ARG A 236 -11.19 -11.02 -0.03
CA ARG A 236 -12.67 -11.05 0.04
C ARG A 236 -13.15 -10.53 1.40
N PRO A 237 -14.29 -9.81 1.46
CA PRO A 237 -14.84 -9.36 2.73
C PRO A 237 -15.48 -10.53 3.51
N ASP A 238 -15.51 -10.41 4.83
CA ASP A 238 -16.26 -11.23 5.76
C ASP A 238 -17.56 -10.53 6.18
N LEU A 239 -18.57 -11.32 6.51
CA LEU A 239 -19.88 -10.84 6.95
C LEU A 239 -20.13 -11.24 8.40
N ILE A 240 -20.33 -10.25 9.26
CA ILE A 240 -20.79 -10.46 10.63
C ILE A 240 -22.29 -10.25 10.67
N LEU A 241 -23.01 -11.24 11.21
CA LEU A 241 -24.46 -11.19 11.43
C LEU A 241 -24.72 -11.31 12.94
N MET A 242 -25.46 -10.35 13.49
CA MET A 242 -25.71 -10.25 14.93
C MET A 242 -27.21 -10.11 15.21
N ALA A 243 -27.70 -10.82 16.22
CA ALA A 243 -29.02 -10.61 16.80
C ALA A 243 -28.89 -10.23 18.28
N TYR A 244 -29.82 -9.41 18.77
CA TYR A 244 -30.00 -9.14 20.18
C TYR A 244 -31.11 -10.04 20.70
N ASP A 245 -30.74 -11.07 21.46
CA ASP A 245 -31.62 -12.18 21.87
C ASP A 245 -32.02 -12.04 23.34
N ALA A 246 -33.30 -12.26 23.65
CA ALA A 246 -33.90 -12.06 24.97
C ALA A 246 -34.64 -13.31 25.52
N PRO A 247 -33.97 -14.47 25.72
CA PRO A 247 -34.66 -15.69 26.14
C PRO A 247 -34.87 -15.69 27.67
N ASP A 248 -36.01 -15.21 28.15
CA ASP A 248 -36.50 -15.29 29.55
C ASP A 248 -35.51 -14.79 30.65
N ARG A 249 -34.41 -14.10 30.29
CA ARG A 249 -33.29 -13.63 31.12
C ARG A 249 -32.64 -12.38 30.49
N ASP A 250 -31.58 -11.83 31.09
CA ASP A 250 -30.81 -10.69 30.56
C ASP A 250 -30.50 -10.83 29.07
N ASN A 251 -30.77 -9.77 28.30
CA ASN A 251 -30.53 -9.78 26.85
C ASN A 251 -29.05 -10.00 26.53
N THR A 252 -28.77 -10.64 25.39
CA THR A 252 -27.41 -10.88 24.92
C THR A 252 -27.25 -10.55 23.46
N PHE A 253 -26.09 -10.00 23.07
CA PHE A 253 -25.73 -9.94 21.66
C PHE A 253 -25.16 -11.29 21.25
N ARG A 254 -25.69 -11.87 20.17
CA ARG A 254 -25.21 -13.12 19.62
C ARG A 254 -24.85 -12.94 18.17
N TYR A 255 -23.69 -13.44 17.76
CA TYR A 255 -23.21 -13.21 16.40
C TYR A 255 -22.56 -14.43 15.76
N ARG A 256 -22.58 -14.41 14.42
CA ARG A 256 -21.87 -15.32 13.52
C ARG A 256 -21.05 -14.56 12.50
N VAL A 257 -19.94 -15.17 12.09
CA VAL A 257 -19.02 -14.64 11.08
C VAL A 257 -19.01 -15.60 9.91
N GLY A 258 -19.32 -15.09 8.72
CA GLY A 258 -19.15 -15.77 7.44
C GLY A 258 -17.88 -15.25 6.80
N PHE A 259 -16.90 -16.12 6.58
CA PHE A 259 -15.61 -15.75 6.03
C PHE A 259 -15.62 -15.76 4.50
N ASN A 260 -14.94 -14.78 3.91
CA ASN A 260 -14.55 -14.74 2.50
C ASN A 260 -15.73 -14.85 1.54
N LEU A 261 -16.63 -13.85 1.56
CA LEU A 261 -17.77 -13.79 0.65
C LEU A 261 -17.31 -13.91 -0.80
N ASP A 262 -17.94 -14.81 -1.56
CA ASP A 262 -17.79 -14.85 -3.01
C ASP A 262 -18.50 -13.66 -3.69
N THR A 263 -18.35 -13.53 -5.01
CA THR A 263 -18.96 -12.44 -5.79
C THR A 263 -20.50 -12.47 -5.80
N ARG A 264 -21.11 -13.52 -5.27
CA ARG A 264 -22.57 -13.67 -5.10
C ARG A 264 -22.99 -13.42 -3.65
N GLY A 265 -22.07 -13.01 -2.79
CA GLY A 265 -22.31 -12.75 -1.37
C GLY A 265 -22.43 -14.01 -0.51
N VAL A 266 -21.99 -15.18 -0.99
CA VAL A 266 -22.03 -16.43 -0.23
C VAL A 266 -20.70 -16.60 0.50
N ALA A 267 -20.76 -16.73 1.83
CA ALA A 267 -19.57 -17.03 2.64
C ALA A 267 -19.00 -18.40 2.28
N GLN A 268 -17.68 -18.50 2.11
CA GLN A 268 -16.99 -19.77 1.88
C GLN A 268 -17.11 -20.71 3.07
N SER A 269 -17.10 -20.15 4.27
CA SER A 269 -17.31 -20.89 5.51
C SER A 269 -17.95 -20.01 6.57
N TRP A 270 -18.69 -20.62 7.48
CA TRP A 270 -19.23 -19.95 8.66
C TRP A 270 -18.46 -20.40 9.90
N GLN A 271 -18.22 -19.48 10.83
CA GLN A 271 -17.65 -19.85 12.12
C GLN A 271 -18.53 -20.95 12.78
N PRO A 272 -17.92 -21.98 13.40
CA PRO A 272 -18.68 -22.99 14.11
C PRO A 272 -19.46 -22.37 15.28
N GLY A 273 -20.77 -22.67 15.37
CA GLY A 273 -21.60 -22.14 16.44
C GLY A 273 -21.79 -20.63 16.37
N PHE A 274 -22.20 -20.00 17.46
CA PHE A 274 -22.29 -18.54 17.57
C PHE A 274 -21.60 -18.07 18.85
N GLN A 275 -21.22 -16.81 18.86
CA GLN A 275 -20.57 -16.19 20.00
C GLN A 275 -21.57 -15.32 20.76
N THR A 276 -21.44 -15.26 22.08
CA THR A 276 -22.33 -14.49 22.96
C THR A 276 -21.54 -13.37 23.64
N ILE A 277 -22.11 -12.17 23.64
CA ILE A 277 -21.61 -11.00 24.36
C ILE A 277 -22.74 -10.56 25.30
N ALA A 278 -22.39 -10.22 26.55
CA ALA A 278 -23.39 -9.71 27.50
C ALA A 278 -24.10 -8.48 26.93
N GLY A 279 -25.41 -8.37 27.18
CA GLY A 279 -26.21 -7.23 26.73
C GLY A 279 -25.95 -5.95 27.51
N VAL A 280 -26.68 -4.91 27.13
CA VAL A 280 -26.56 -3.53 27.65
C VAL A 280 -27.91 -2.96 28.10
N GLY A 281 -28.97 -3.77 28.08
CA GLY A 281 -30.33 -3.39 28.42
C GLY A 281 -31.23 -4.61 28.62
N TRP A 282 -32.51 -4.36 28.90
CA TRP A 282 -33.51 -5.37 29.22
C TRP A 282 -34.69 -5.37 28.23
N GLU A 283 -35.02 -4.23 27.63
CA GLU A 283 -36.16 -4.08 26.69
C GLU A 283 -35.66 -3.46 25.37
N GLY A 284 -35.24 -4.31 24.44
CA GLY A 284 -34.68 -3.88 23.16
C GLY A 284 -35.73 -3.53 22.11
N GLN A 285 -35.52 -2.39 21.43
CA GLN A 285 -36.33 -1.93 20.28
C GLN A 285 -35.48 -1.76 19.01
N GLY A 286 -34.35 -2.45 18.95
CA GLY A 286 -33.35 -2.33 17.90
C GLY A 286 -31.94 -2.57 18.41
N ALA A 287 -31.04 -2.98 17.52
CA ALA A 287 -29.65 -3.23 17.84
C ALA A 287 -28.77 -2.95 16.62
N GLY A 288 -27.55 -2.49 16.86
CA GLY A 288 -26.59 -2.17 15.81
C GLY A 288 -25.21 -2.74 16.09
N LEU A 289 -24.43 -2.92 15.03
CA LEU A 289 -23.04 -3.36 15.08
C LEU A 289 -22.22 -2.48 14.14
N ALA A 290 -21.16 -1.88 14.66
CA ALA A 290 -20.11 -1.32 13.80
C ALA A 290 -18.74 -1.88 14.17
N VAL A 291 -17.87 -1.92 13.17
CA VAL A 291 -16.47 -2.31 13.32
C VAL A 291 -15.61 -1.12 12.91
N THR A 292 -14.68 -0.71 13.77
CA THR A 292 -13.82 0.46 13.56
C THR A 292 -12.50 0.27 14.32
N CYS A 293 -11.66 1.29 14.43
CA CYS A 293 -10.44 1.28 15.23
C CYS A 293 -10.39 2.55 16.07
N LEU A 294 -10.57 2.42 17.38
CA LEU A 294 -10.69 3.55 18.31
C LEU A 294 -9.38 3.91 18.98
N ASP A 295 -8.43 2.98 19.06
CA ASP A 295 -7.16 3.15 19.79
C ASP A 295 -5.92 3.18 18.89
N GLY A 296 -6.12 3.21 17.56
CA GLY A 296 -5.04 3.30 16.56
C GLY A 296 -4.17 2.05 16.47
N ASN A 297 -4.54 0.95 17.12
CA ASN A 297 -3.85 -0.32 16.99
C ASN A 297 -4.20 -0.99 15.63
N ALA A 298 -3.43 -2.00 15.22
CA ALA A 298 -3.63 -2.71 13.95
C ALA A 298 -4.80 -3.72 13.98
N ARG A 299 -5.70 -3.68 14.96
CA ARG A 299 -6.82 -4.61 15.15
C ARG A 299 -8.13 -3.82 15.23
N SER A 300 -9.21 -4.42 14.76
CA SER A 300 -10.53 -3.80 14.79
C SER A 300 -11.17 -3.88 16.18
N ASP A 301 -11.78 -2.79 16.62
CA ASP A 301 -12.70 -2.71 17.75
C ASP A 301 -14.14 -2.82 17.27
N TRP A 302 -14.98 -3.52 18.04
CA TRP A 302 -16.39 -3.71 17.69
C TRP A 302 -17.26 -2.91 18.66
N ILE A 303 -18.17 -2.10 18.13
CA ILE A 303 -19.18 -1.39 18.89
C ILE A 303 -20.50 -2.14 18.71
N VAL A 304 -21.01 -2.73 19.80
CA VAL A 304 -22.34 -3.35 19.83
C VAL A 304 -23.30 -2.47 20.62
N MET A 305 -24.49 -2.24 20.08
CA MET A 305 -25.46 -1.29 20.62
C MET A 305 -26.86 -1.91 20.65
N ALA A 306 -27.60 -1.60 21.70
CA ALA A 306 -29.03 -1.82 21.77
C ALA A 306 -29.75 -0.50 22.10
N TYR A 307 -30.94 -0.33 21.52
CA TYR A 307 -31.85 0.76 21.84
C TYR A 307 -32.82 0.26 22.90
N ASP A 308 -32.63 0.70 24.14
CA ASP A 308 -33.32 0.20 25.33
C ASP A 308 -34.47 1.12 25.74
N ASN A 309 -35.65 0.54 25.99
CA ASN A 309 -36.88 1.24 26.40
C ASN A 309 -37.45 0.71 27.74
N PRO A 310 -36.79 0.90 28.90
CA PRO A 310 -37.32 0.38 30.15
C PRO A 310 -38.30 1.38 30.77
N SER A 311 -39.57 1.40 30.36
CA SER A 311 -40.67 2.17 31.00
C SER A 311 -40.41 3.69 31.24
N ARG A 312 -39.41 4.28 30.55
CA ARG A 312 -38.92 5.68 30.63
C ARG A 312 -38.43 6.12 29.24
N GLU A 313 -37.88 7.33 29.10
CA GLU A 313 -37.28 7.79 27.83
C GLU A 313 -36.26 6.78 27.26
N ASN A 314 -36.41 6.46 25.98
CA ASN A 314 -35.52 5.54 25.26
C ASN A 314 -34.06 5.98 25.35
N SER A 315 -33.13 5.02 25.36
CA SER A 315 -31.69 5.31 25.38
C SER A 315 -30.92 4.40 24.45
N PHE A 316 -29.93 4.95 23.75
CA PHE A 316 -28.92 4.14 23.09
C PHE A 316 -27.91 3.67 24.14
N ARG A 317 -27.64 2.37 24.16
CA ARG A 317 -26.62 1.80 25.04
C ARG A 317 -25.68 0.95 24.24
N TYR A 318 -24.38 1.20 24.38
CA TYR A 318 -23.38 0.47 23.62
C TYR A 318 -22.13 0.16 24.43
N ARG A 319 -21.37 -0.81 23.95
CA ARG A 319 -20.05 -1.15 24.50
C ARG A 319 -19.05 -1.40 23.39
N VAL A 320 -17.80 -1.14 23.71
CA VAL A 320 -16.64 -1.40 22.86
C VAL A 320 -16.03 -2.74 23.25
N LEU A 321 -15.79 -3.59 22.25
CA LEU A 321 -15.04 -4.82 22.37
C LEU A 321 -13.70 -4.60 21.67
N ALA A 322 -12.66 -4.36 22.46
CA ALA A 322 -11.35 -4.02 21.91
C ALA A 322 -10.66 -5.22 21.24
N ASN A 323 -9.83 -4.94 20.23
CA ASN A 323 -8.84 -5.90 19.69
C ASN A 323 -9.40 -7.23 19.14
N ARG A 324 -10.49 -7.20 18.37
CA ARG A 324 -11.24 -8.40 17.95
C ARG A 324 -10.78 -9.05 16.64
N SER A 325 -9.93 -8.41 15.83
CA SER A 325 -9.37 -9.00 14.59
C SER A 325 -7.88 -9.34 14.69
N GLN A 326 -7.42 -10.28 13.85
CA GLN A 326 -5.99 -10.45 13.55
C GLN A 326 -5.56 -9.64 12.30
N ALA A 327 -6.52 -9.28 11.45
CA ALA A 327 -6.30 -8.42 10.28
C ALA A 327 -6.13 -6.94 10.64
N PRO A 328 -5.38 -6.17 9.81
CA PRO A 328 -5.22 -4.72 9.94
C PRO A 328 -6.55 -3.99 10.05
N CYS A 329 -6.53 -2.86 10.76
CA CYS A 329 -7.67 -1.98 10.95
C CYS A 329 -8.50 -1.78 9.66
N PRO A 330 -9.81 -2.08 9.67
CA PRO A 330 -10.68 -1.75 8.54
C PRO A 330 -10.79 -0.23 8.39
N ARG A 331 -10.50 0.27 7.18
CA ARG A 331 -10.72 1.68 6.84
C ARG A 331 -12.20 2.02 7.04
N PRO A 332 -12.56 3.22 7.54
CA PRO A 332 -13.96 3.61 7.75
C PRO A 332 -14.80 3.37 6.48
N LEU A 333 -15.90 2.63 6.63
CA LEU A 333 -16.96 2.54 5.63
C LEU A 333 -17.59 3.94 5.56
N GLY A 334 -17.47 4.61 4.41
CA GLY A 334 -17.55 6.08 4.33
C GLY A 334 -16.39 6.68 3.56
N SER A 335 -15.26 5.96 3.48
CA SER A 335 -14.21 6.20 2.49
C SER A 335 -14.42 5.30 1.28
N SER A 336 -15.45 5.56 0.47
CA SER A 336 -15.29 5.15 -0.93
C SER A 336 -14.22 6.05 -1.49
N SER A 337 -13.16 5.43 -1.98
CA SER A 337 -12.30 5.99 -3.02
C SER A 337 -12.20 7.54 -3.03
N ALA A 338 -11.45 8.12 -2.09
CA ALA A 338 -10.32 8.86 -2.63
C ALA A 338 -9.63 7.83 -3.53
N GLY A 339 -9.89 7.91 -4.85
CA GLY A 339 -9.50 6.88 -5.82
C GLY A 339 -8.14 6.33 -5.42
N THR A 340 -8.03 4.99 -5.32
CA THR A 340 -6.87 4.26 -4.78
C THR A 340 -5.69 5.18 -4.51
N PRO A 341 -5.41 5.59 -3.26
CA PRO A 341 -4.60 6.76 -2.98
C PRO A 341 -3.33 6.83 -3.82
N LEU A 342 -3.21 7.90 -4.60
CA LEU A 342 -2.26 7.96 -5.71
C LEU A 342 -0.97 8.66 -5.30
N ARG A 343 0.16 7.96 -5.46
CA ARG A 343 1.49 8.59 -5.52
C ARG A 343 1.56 9.44 -6.78
N LYS A 344 2.00 10.68 -6.64
CA LYS A 344 2.13 11.65 -7.75
C LYS A 344 3.59 11.85 -8.14
N SER A 345 3.82 12.31 -9.36
CA SER A 345 5.16 12.81 -9.73
C SER A 345 5.51 13.99 -8.83
N ILE A 346 6.79 14.14 -8.45
CA ILE A 346 7.26 15.28 -7.64
C ILE A 346 6.79 16.62 -8.23
N THR A 347 6.79 16.75 -9.56
CA THR A 347 6.42 17.98 -10.27
C THR A 347 4.93 18.27 -10.27
N GLN A 348 4.10 17.31 -9.84
CA GLN A 348 2.65 17.41 -9.79
C GLN A 348 2.11 17.56 -8.37
N LEU A 349 2.98 17.62 -7.36
CA LEU A 349 2.57 17.89 -6.00
C LEU A 349 1.99 19.30 -5.89
N THR A 350 0.86 19.40 -5.21
CA THR A 350 0.33 20.70 -4.76
C THR A 350 1.24 21.29 -3.69
N ALA A 351 1.10 22.59 -3.43
CA ALA A 351 1.87 23.27 -2.39
C ALA A 351 1.66 22.66 -0.99
N SER A 352 0.43 22.20 -0.67
CA SER A 352 0.12 21.56 0.60
C SER A 352 0.75 20.17 0.73
N GLU A 353 0.72 19.36 -0.34
CA GLU A 353 1.37 18.06 -0.38
C GLU A 353 2.89 18.17 -0.24
N LEU A 354 3.51 19.11 -0.96
CA LEU A 354 4.95 19.38 -0.82
C LEU A 354 5.31 19.88 0.58
N ALA A 355 4.48 20.75 1.17
CA ALA A 355 4.68 21.18 2.55
C ALA A 355 4.57 20.01 3.53
N SER A 356 3.63 19.09 3.32
CA SER A 356 3.45 17.88 4.13
C SER A 356 4.65 16.94 4.04
N LEU A 357 5.12 16.67 2.83
CA LEU A 357 6.34 15.90 2.58
C LEU A 357 7.55 16.51 3.31
N ARG A 358 7.74 17.83 3.22
CA ARG A 358 8.83 18.53 3.91
C ARG A 358 8.71 18.41 5.43
N ARG A 359 7.52 18.55 6.00
CA ARG A 359 7.30 18.35 7.44
C ARG A 359 7.65 16.93 7.87
N GLY A 360 7.18 15.93 7.15
CA GLY A 360 7.46 14.52 7.43
C GLY A 360 8.95 14.21 7.42
N ILE A 361 9.66 14.56 6.34
CA ILE A 361 11.11 14.33 6.24
C ILE A 361 11.88 15.11 7.31
N ARG A 362 11.50 16.37 7.60
CA ARG A 362 12.12 17.12 8.70
C ARG A 362 11.97 16.39 10.03
N GLN A 363 10.76 15.94 10.37
CA GLN A 363 10.51 15.24 11.62
C GLN A 363 11.27 13.91 11.71
N MET A 364 11.39 13.17 10.60
CA MET A 364 12.21 11.97 10.54
C MET A 364 13.70 12.27 10.77
N ILE A 365 14.21 13.39 10.25
CA ILE A 365 15.59 13.85 10.52
C ILE A 365 15.76 14.24 11.99
N ASP A 366 14.80 14.95 12.58
CA ASP A 366 14.86 15.37 13.98
C ASP A 366 14.93 14.16 14.93
N TRP A 367 14.24 13.07 14.57
CA TRP A 367 14.29 11.80 15.30
C TRP A 367 15.62 11.05 15.20
N ASN A 368 16.56 11.43 14.33
CA ASN A 368 17.90 10.84 14.31
C ASN A 368 18.61 10.98 15.68
N SER A 369 18.26 12.01 16.44
CA SER A 369 18.81 12.28 17.78
C SER A 369 18.08 11.57 18.92
N ALA A 370 17.00 10.82 18.63
CA ALA A 370 16.23 10.12 19.64
C ALA A 370 17.03 8.97 20.27
N PRO A 371 16.70 8.52 21.51
CA PRO A 371 17.34 7.36 22.11
C PRO A 371 17.21 6.14 21.20
N ARG A 372 18.33 5.42 21.00
CA ARG A 372 18.46 4.36 19.99
C ARG A 372 17.38 3.27 20.06
N ASP A 373 16.98 2.86 21.25
CA ASP A 373 15.96 1.81 21.43
C ASP A 373 14.51 2.37 21.43
N SER A 374 14.31 3.65 21.12
CA SER A 374 12.99 4.28 21.14
C SER A 374 12.23 4.10 19.82
N ALA A 375 10.90 4.08 19.92
CA ALA A 375 10.01 4.12 18.77
C ALA A 375 10.23 5.34 17.85
N ASN A 376 10.76 6.45 18.37
CA ASN A 376 11.11 7.60 17.55
C ASN A 376 12.38 7.33 16.73
N TYR A 377 13.42 6.74 17.33
CA TYR A 377 14.63 6.39 16.58
C TYR A 377 14.34 5.37 15.48
N HIS A 378 13.52 4.35 15.75
CA HIS A 378 13.09 3.38 14.72
C HIS A 378 12.35 4.03 13.54
N ARG A 379 11.79 5.23 13.72
CA ARG A 379 11.09 6.03 12.71
C ARG A 379 11.95 7.14 12.10
N SER A 380 13.21 7.26 12.52
CA SER A 380 14.12 8.29 12.04
C SER A 380 14.61 8.03 10.61
N LEU A 381 14.99 9.09 9.89
CA LEU A 381 15.51 8.94 8.53
C LEU A 381 16.81 8.11 8.53
N GLU A 382 17.65 8.29 9.55
CA GLU A 382 18.89 7.55 9.74
C GLU A 382 18.64 6.05 9.93
N TYR A 383 17.64 5.67 10.73
CA TYR A 383 17.30 4.26 10.93
C TYR A 383 16.85 3.59 9.62
N TRP A 384 16.02 4.30 8.85
CA TRP A 384 15.54 3.83 7.57
C TRP A 384 16.65 3.76 6.53
N ALA A 385 17.57 4.73 6.50
CA ALA A 385 18.76 4.66 5.68
C ALA A 385 19.61 3.43 6.04
N ASN A 386 19.87 3.18 7.33
CA ASN A 386 20.61 2.01 7.80
C ASN A 386 19.92 0.67 7.50
N MET A 387 18.60 0.65 7.38
CA MET A 387 17.85 -0.55 6.94
C MET A 387 18.17 -0.94 5.50
N HIS A 388 18.35 0.05 4.62
CA HIS A 388 18.84 -0.15 3.25
C HIS A 388 20.35 -0.41 3.22
N SER A 389 21.10 0.11 4.18
CA SER A 389 22.55 -0.03 4.21
C SER A 389 23.01 -1.48 4.36
N TYR A 390 24.13 -1.80 3.69
CA TYR A 390 24.89 -3.02 3.91
C TYR A 390 26.29 -2.67 4.45
N MET A 391 26.57 -3.06 5.69
CA MET A 391 27.79 -2.68 6.42
C MET A 391 28.73 -3.89 6.60
N GLY A 392 29.03 -4.57 5.49
CA GLY A 392 29.89 -5.76 5.44
C GLY A 392 29.28 -7.03 6.07
N SER A 393 30.09 -8.09 6.17
CA SER A 393 29.66 -9.40 6.70
C SER A 393 29.08 -9.27 8.11
N GLY A 394 27.81 -9.63 8.28
CA GLY A 394 27.12 -9.60 9.57
C GLY A 394 26.73 -8.20 10.09
N CYS A 395 26.78 -7.16 9.26
CA CYS A 395 26.50 -5.76 9.65
C CYS A 395 27.37 -5.23 10.79
N ALA A 396 28.58 -5.77 10.92
CA ALA A 396 29.45 -5.49 12.05
C ALA A 396 30.43 -4.33 11.79
N SER A 397 30.57 -3.86 10.53
CA SER A 397 31.61 -2.89 10.17
C SER A 397 31.09 -1.71 9.35
N THR A 398 31.29 -0.51 9.89
CA THR A 398 30.97 0.77 9.23
C THR A 398 32.08 1.27 8.31
N SER A 399 33.13 0.46 8.09
CA SER A 399 34.37 0.83 7.40
C SER A 399 34.20 1.23 5.92
N GLY A 400 33.01 1.06 5.34
CA GLY A 400 32.71 1.35 3.93
C GLY A 400 32.27 2.78 3.62
N LEU A 401 31.99 3.64 4.62
CA LEU A 401 31.53 5.02 4.40
C LEU A 401 32.65 6.06 4.31
N SER A 402 33.73 5.76 3.59
CA SER A 402 34.93 6.62 3.50
C SER A 402 35.15 7.25 2.13
N LEU A 403 34.27 6.97 1.16
CA LEU A 403 34.36 7.51 -0.19
C LEU A 403 33.97 9.00 -0.22
N PRO A 404 34.40 9.77 -1.25
CA PRO A 404 34.05 11.18 -1.35
C PRO A 404 32.54 11.40 -1.30
N GLY A 405 32.12 12.47 -0.61
CA GLY A 405 30.71 12.79 -0.45
C GLY A 405 29.97 11.93 0.59
N MET A 406 30.68 11.18 1.46
CA MET A 406 30.08 10.43 2.57
C MET A 406 30.46 10.96 3.96
N SER A 407 31.19 12.06 4.03
CA SER A 407 31.59 12.67 5.30
C SER A 407 30.36 13.03 6.15
N GLY A 408 30.38 12.66 7.44
CA GLY A 408 29.32 13.00 8.40
C GLY A 408 28.14 12.04 8.43
N LEU A 409 28.20 10.92 7.71
CA LEU A 409 27.20 9.85 7.84
C LEU A 409 27.40 9.06 9.13
N SER A 410 26.30 8.85 9.86
CA SER A 410 26.23 7.93 10.99
C SER A 410 25.93 6.53 10.47
N ALA A 411 26.95 5.67 10.45
CA ALA A 411 26.73 4.25 10.27
C ALA A 411 26.72 3.55 11.61
N HIS A 412 25.75 2.68 11.82
CA HIS A 412 25.61 1.91 13.05
C HIS A 412 25.74 0.42 12.75
N SER A 413 26.50 -0.29 13.59
CA SER A 413 26.41 -1.75 13.63
C SER A 413 25.13 -2.17 14.35
N MET A 414 24.56 -3.32 14.02
CA MET A 414 23.39 -3.83 14.76
C MET A 414 23.73 -4.03 16.23
N GLY A 415 22.95 -3.44 17.13
CA GLY A 415 23.16 -3.44 18.57
C GLY A 415 21.99 -4.00 19.37
N ASN A 416 20.80 -4.12 18.78
CA ASN A 416 19.61 -4.64 19.46
C ASN A 416 18.79 -5.64 18.58
N PRO A 417 17.81 -6.36 19.16
CA PRO A 417 17.01 -7.35 18.42
C PRO A 417 16.18 -6.76 17.28
N VAL A 418 15.71 -5.52 17.42
CA VAL A 418 14.90 -4.85 16.40
C VAL A 418 15.76 -4.58 15.17
N GLU A 419 16.93 -3.96 15.34
CA GLU A 419 17.93 -3.75 14.29
C GLU A 419 18.40 -5.07 13.66
N THR A 420 18.59 -6.13 14.46
CA THR A 420 18.97 -7.46 13.94
C THR A 420 17.91 -8.03 12.99
N SER A 421 16.65 -7.71 13.23
CA SER A 421 15.53 -8.18 12.42
C SER A 421 15.30 -7.35 11.15
N THR A 422 15.70 -6.07 11.13
CA THR A 422 15.39 -5.12 10.05
C THR A 422 16.60 -4.75 9.18
N TRP A 423 17.79 -4.60 9.76
CA TRP A 423 18.99 -4.11 9.05
C TRP A 423 19.70 -5.22 8.26
N CYS A 424 20.40 -4.80 7.20
CA CYS A 424 21.07 -5.66 6.21
C CYS A 424 20.19 -6.77 5.62
N LYS A 425 18.90 -6.50 5.48
CA LYS A 425 17.98 -7.37 4.75
C LYS A 425 17.73 -6.89 3.32
N CYS A 426 18.32 -5.76 2.93
CA CYS A 426 18.20 -5.18 1.61
C CYS A 426 18.60 -6.18 0.52
N GLN A 427 17.90 -6.12 -0.61
CA GLN A 427 18.02 -7.09 -1.69
C GLN A 427 18.50 -6.38 -2.95
N HIS A 428 19.69 -6.77 -3.41
CA HIS A 428 20.28 -6.33 -4.67
C HIS A 428 20.85 -7.54 -5.41
N GLY A 429 20.65 -7.59 -6.72
CA GLY A 429 21.04 -8.68 -7.61
C GLY A 429 20.41 -10.02 -7.26
N THR A 430 19.25 -10.00 -6.60
CA THR A 430 18.44 -11.17 -6.27
C THR A 430 17.06 -11.02 -6.89
N LEU A 431 16.31 -12.13 -6.96
CA LEU A 431 14.89 -12.12 -7.38
C LEU A 431 14.01 -11.29 -6.43
N GLN A 432 14.50 -10.95 -5.24
CA GLN A 432 13.76 -10.18 -4.25
C GLN A 432 13.95 -8.66 -4.39
N PHE A 433 14.72 -8.17 -5.37
CA PHE A 433 14.98 -6.74 -5.54
C PHE A 433 13.67 -5.92 -5.61
N LEU A 434 12.76 -6.24 -6.53
CA LEU A 434 11.50 -5.48 -6.68
C LEU A 434 10.56 -5.65 -5.49
N THR A 435 10.37 -6.89 -5.02
CA THR A 435 9.45 -7.21 -3.92
C THR A 435 9.90 -6.60 -2.59
N TRP A 436 11.20 -6.66 -2.27
CA TRP A 436 11.74 -6.07 -1.05
C TRP A 436 11.62 -4.55 -1.06
N HIS A 437 11.98 -3.89 -2.18
CA HIS A 437 11.89 -2.43 -2.27
C HIS A 437 10.43 -1.93 -2.23
N ARG A 438 9.47 -2.68 -2.80
CA ARG A 438 8.03 -2.39 -2.66
C ARG A 438 7.58 -2.40 -1.19
N MET A 439 7.95 -3.44 -0.45
CA MET A 439 7.65 -3.52 0.99
C MET A 439 8.34 -2.39 1.78
N TYR A 440 9.60 -2.11 1.46
CA TYR A 440 10.39 -1.08 2.11
C TYR A 440 9.77 0.31 1.95
N ILE A 441 9.45 0.75 0.73
CA ILE A 441 8.86 2.07 0.52
C ILE A 441 7.38 2.15 0.98
N TYR A 442 6.67 1.02 1.05
CA TYR A 442 5.33 0.98 1.64
C TYR A 442 5.36 1.34 3.13
N TYR A 443 6.23 0.68 3.91
CA TYR A 443 6.34 0.98 5.33
C TYR A 443 7.03 2.33 5.60
N PHE A 444 7.98 2.73 4.75
CA PHE A 444 8.56 4.08 4.82
C PHE A 444 7.47 5.15 4.68
N GLU A 445 6.54 4.96 3.75
CA GLU A 445 5.43 5.90 3.54
C GLU A 445 4.53 5.99 4.78
N GLN A 446 4.26 4.88 5.48
CA GLN A 446 3.49 4.90 6.73
C GLN A 446 4.21 5.69 7.84
N VAL A 447 5.53 5.52 7.97
CA VAL A 447 6.34 6.29 8.90
C VAL A 447 6.35 7.77 8.52
N LEU A 448 6.47 8.08 7.24
CA LEU A 448 6.45 9.44 6.72
C LEU A 448 5.09 10.13 7.00
N GLN A 449 3.98 9.43 6.84
CA GLN A 449 2.63 9.91 7.18
C GLN A 449 2.52 10.24 8.68
N ALA A 450 3.00 9.33 9.54
CA ALA A 450 3.01 9.52 10.99
C ALA A 450 3.90 10.71 11.39
N ALA A 451 5.08 10.85 10.76
CA ALA A 451 6.01 11.95 10.99
C ALA A 451 5.43 13.30 10.54
N ALA A 452 4.70 13.32 9.43
CA ALA A 452 4.06 14.53 8.90
C ALA A 452 2.80 14.95 9.67
N GLY A 453 2.22 14.03 10.46
CA GLY A 453 0.87 14.17 11.02
C GLY A 453 -0.21 14.21 9.94
N ASP A 454 0.03 13.53 8.81
CA ASP A 454 -0.83 13.58 7.61
C ASP A 454 -1.04 12.17 7.05
N PRO A 455 -2.17 11.51 7.35
CA PRO A 455 -2.47 10.17 6.85
C PRO A 455 -2.76 10.13 5.34
N ASN A 456 -2.96 11.29 4.70
CA ASN A 456 -3.21 11.39 3.27
C ASN A 456 -1.93 11.62 2.46
N LEU A 457 -0.80 11.90 3.12
CA LEU A 457 0.49 12.05 2.46
C LEU A 457 0.86 10.76 1.71
N ARG A 458 1.24 10.90 0.45
CA ARG A 458 1.78 9.82 -0.38
C ARG A 458 3.20 10.15 -0.81
N LEU A 459 4.04 9.13 -0.89
CA LEU A 459 5.42 9.26 -1.33
C LEU A 459 5.43 9.62 -2.82
N PRO A 460 6.03 10.76 -3.24
CA PRO A 460 6.07 11.10 -4.66
C PRO A 460 7.12 10.28 -5.40
N PHE A 461 6.93 10.09 -6.71
CA PHE A 461 7.92 9.46 -7.58
C PHE A 461 8.68 10.48 -8.44
N PHE A 462 9.96 10.21 -8.71
CA PHE A 462 10.77 11.02 -9.62
C PHE A 462 10.63 10.49 -11.06
N ASP A 463 9.75 11.14 -11.84
CA ASP A 463 9.45 10.81 -13.24
C ASP A 463 10.54 11.29 -14.22
N TYR A 464 11.71 10.68 -14.12
CA TYR A 464 12.87 11.02 -14.95
C TYR A 464 12.73 10.58 -16.42
N GLU A 465 11.73 9.77 -16.74
CA GLU A 465 11.35 9.39 -18.10
C GLU A 465 10.71 10.56 -18.85
N THR A 466 9.91 11.36 -18.14
CA THR A 466 9.34 12.60 -18.69
C THR A 466 10.31 13.76 -18.57
N ASN A 467 10.98 13.90 -17.42
CA ASN A 467 11.94 14.99 -17.19
C ASN A 467 13.06 14.55 -16.23
N GLY A 468 14.25 14.31 -16.77
CA GLY A 468 15.44 13.93 -16.02
C GLY A 468 16.02 15.02 -15.11
N GLN A 469 15.51 16.26 -15.16
CA GLN A 469 16.01 17.33 -14.31
C GLN A 469 15.54 17.13 -12.87
N LEU A 470 16.48 17.21 -11.91
CA LEU A 470 16.14 17.15 -10.50
C LEU A 470 15.12 18.27 -10.14
N PRO A 471 13.92 17.94 -9.63
CA PRO A 471 12.88 18.92 -9.40
C PRO A 471 13.31 20.03 -8.44
N LEU A 472 12.82 21.26 -8.66
CA LEU A 472 13.18 22.44 -7.86
C LEU A 472 12.99 22.22 -6.36
N SER A 473 11.93 21.51 -5.97
CA SER A 473 11.61 21.17 -4.58
C SER A 473 12.72 20.41 -3.84
N TYR A 474 13.59 19.68 -4.55
CA TYR A 474 14.73 18.93 -4.01
C TYR A 474 16.05 19.71 -4.06
N ARG A 475 16.12 20.83 -4.78
CA ARG A 475 17.38 21.58 -5.00
C ARG A 475 17.37 23.02 -4.50
N GLU A 476 16.20 23.61 -4.26
CA GLU A 476 16.08 24.97 -3.73
C GLU A 476 16.50 25.08 -2.25
N GLY A 477 16.98 26.27 -1.88
CA GLY A 477 17.38 26.59 -0.51
C GLY A 477 18.67 25.88 -0.07
N THR A 478 18.75 25.57 1.23
CA THR A 478 19.85 24.84 1.85
C THR A 478 19.28 23.64 2.63
N PRO A 479 20.09 22.64 3.02
CA PRO A 479 19.59 21.53 3.86
C PRO A 479 18.92 22.02 5.17
N ALA A 480 19.37 23.16 5.70
CA ALA A 480 18.79 23.78 6.89
C ALA A 480 17.35 24.31 6.64
N THR A 481 17.06 24.87 5.46
CA THR A 481 15.74 25.43 5.13
C THR A 481 14.84 24.45 4.38
N ASN A 482 15.41 23.49 3.65
CA ASN A 482 14.70 22.51 2.85
C ASN A 482 15.20 21.10 3.21
N PRO A 483 14.38 20.27 3.91
CA PRO A 483 14.80 18.94 4.35
C PRO A 483 14.95 17.94 3.18
N LEU A 484 14.53 18.28 1.96
CA LEU A 484 14.71 17.45 0.76
C LEU A 484 16.04 17.74 0.04
N ARG A 485 16.74 18.81 0.44
CA ARG A 485 18.00 19.25 -0.18
C ARG A 485 19.19 18.59 0.51
N VAL A 486 20.06 17.98 -0.30
CA VAL A 486 21.34 17.38 0.16
C VAL A 486 22.48 17.83 -0.74
N ASP A 487 23.58 18.31 -0.15
CA ASP A 487 24.76 18.83 -0.89
C ASP A 487 25.54 17.74 -1.60
N ASN A 488 25.43 16.51 -1.12
CA ASN A 488 26.10 15.31 -1.59
C ASN A 488 25.45 14.73 -2.87
N ARG A 489 25.24 15.58 -3.89
CA ARG A 489 24.84 15.22 -5.25
C ARG A 489 25.79 15.87 -6.26
N GLN A 490 25.74 15.47 -7.53
CA GLN A 490 26.46 16.22 -8.58
C GLN A 490 26.05 17.71 -8.60
N ALA A 491 27.03 18.60 -8.70
CA ALA A 491 26.81 20.04 -8.55
C ALA A 491 25.82 20.59 -9.60
N SER A 492 25.89 20.13 -10.85
CA SER A 492 24.99 20.57 -11.93
C SER A 492 23.53 20.16 -11.70
N LEU A 493 23.25 19.06 -10.98
CA LEU A 493 21.89 18.71 -10.56
C LEU A 493 21.37 19.67 -9.48
N ASN A 494 22.21 20.04 -8.51
CA ASN A 494 21.83 20.95 -7.42
C ASN A 494 21.65 22.41 -7.92
N THR A 495 22.47 22.87 -8.88
CA THR A 495 22.24 24.17 -9.54
C THR A 495 21.08 24.12 -10.54
N GLY A 496 20.73 22.92 -11.01
CA GLY A 496 19.75 22.69 -12.08
C GLY A 496 20.28 23.03 -13.48
N SER A 497 21.60 23.17 -13.64
CA SER A 497 22.24 23.39 -14.94
C SER A 497 22.47 22.10 -15.73
N GLY A 498 22.26 20.93 -15.13
CA GLY A 498 22.29 19.63 -15.79
C GLY A 498 21.06 18.77 -15.43
N SER A 499 20.86 17.72 -16.22
CA SER A 499 19.78 16.75 -16.11
C SER A 499 20.34 15.33 -16.22
N LEU A 500 19.61 14.33 -15.72
CA LEU A 500 19.92 12.93 -16.01
C LEU A 500 19.87 12.71 -17.53
N SER A 501 20.86 11.99 -18.08
CA SER A 501 20.92 11.68 -19.51
C SER A 501 19.89 10.60 -19.90
N ALA A 502 19.48 10.59 -21.17
CA ALA A 502 18.57 9.57 -21.69
C ALA A 502 19.16 8.13 -21.57
N SER A 503 20.48 8.00 -21.62
CA SER A 503 21.17 6.71 -21.46
C SER A 503 20.97 6.10 -20.08
N VAL A 504 20.93 6.92 -19.02
CA VAL A 504 20.77 6.43 -17.63
C VAL A 504 19.31 6.28 -17.21
N THR A 505 18.37 6.96 -17.86
CA THR A 505 16.93 6.91 -17.53
C THR A 505 16.13 5.97 -18.43
N SER A 506 16.76 5.36 -19.44
CA SER A 506 16.07 4.49 -20.40
C SER A 506 15.41 3.29 -19.72
N THR A 507 14.15 3.04 -20.05
CA THR A 507 13.38 1.89 -19.56
C THR A 507 13.15 0.83 -20.63
N SER A 508 13.56 1.09 -21.88
CA SER A 508 13.26 0.25 -23.04
C SER A 508 13.76 -1.19 -22.88
N GLY A 509 14.96 -1.36 -22.31
CA GLY A 509 15.56 -2.68 -22.08
C GLY A 509 14.80 -3.55 -21.08
N ALA A 510 14.07 -2.95 -20.13
CA ALA A 510 13.30 -3.69 -19.13
C ALA A 510 11.83 -3.86 -19.55
N MET A 511 11.18 -2.79 -20.01
CA MET A 511 9.71 -2.74 -20.19
C MET A 511 9.19 -3.70 -21.28
N GLY A 512 10.04 -4.11 -22.22
CA GLY A 512 9.70 -5.09 -23.26
C GLY A 512 9.73 -6.56 -22.80
N LEU A 513 10.34 -6.86 -21.65
CA LEU A 513 10.51 -8.23 -21.16
C LEU A 513 9.17 -8.81 -20.68
N THR A 514 9.04 -10.14 -20.67
CA THR A 514 7.76 -10.83 -20.38
C THR A 514 7.79 -11.67 -19.12
N THR A 515 8.99 -12.05 -18.63
CA THR A 515 9.16 -12.84 -17.41
C THR A 515 9.65 -11.98 -16.25
N TYR A 516 9.24 -12.33 -15.02
CA TYR A 516 9.62 -11.59 -13.82
C TYR A 516 11.14 -11.52 -13.63
N THR A 517 11.83 -12.67 -13.78
CA THR A 517 13.29 -12.76 -13.57
C THR A 517 14.06 -11.82 -14.49
N ALA A 518 13.74 -11.82 -15.79
CA ALA A 518 14.41 -10.97 -16.75
C ALA A 518 14.10 -9.49 -16.49
N PHE A 519 12.83 -9.15 -16.24
CA PHE A 519 12.40 -7.80 -15.90
C PHE A 519 13.08 -7.26 -14.64
N ASN A 520 13.11 -8.03 -13.56
CA ASN A 520 13.73 -7.68 -12.29
C ASN A 520 15.20 -7.30 -12.47
N GLY A 521 15.98 -8.15 -13.13
CA GLY A 521 17.40 -7.89 -13.36
C GLY A 521 17.66 -6.71 -14.29
N ALA A 522 16.89 -6.57 -15.38
CA ALA A 522 17.06 -5.48 -16.32
C ALA A 522 16.73 -4.12 -15.69
N LEU A 523 15.61 -4.03 -14.97
CA LEU A 523 15.18 -2.78 -14.31
C LEU A 523 16.15 -2.37 -13.20
N GLU A 524 16.68 -3.34 -12.45
CA GLU A 524 17.69 -3.12 -11.40
C GLU A 524 18.99 -2.50 -11.95
N GLN A 525 19.36 -2.83 -13.19
CA GLN A 525 20.53 -2.25 -13.84
C GLN A 525 20.24 -0.84 -14.37
N THR A 526 19.32 -0.74 -15.33
CA THR A 526 18.93 0.53 -15.96
C THR A 526 17.41 0.58 -16.07
N PRO A 527 16.75 1.57 -15.43
CA PRO A 527 17.33 2.82 -14.91
C PRO A 527 17.81 2.80 -13.45
N HIS A 528 17.53 1.76 -12.64
CA HIS A 528 17.77 1.83 -11.18
C HIS A 528 19.21 2.16 -10.79
N GLY A 529 20.17 1.30 -11.14
CA GLY A 529 21.58 1.47 -10.75
C GLY A 529 22.24 2.65 -11.46
N SER A 530 21.88 2.91 -12.72
CA SER A 530 22.40 4.04 -13.48
C SER A 530 21.95 5.40 -12.93
N VAL A 531 20.70 5.55 -12.50
CA VAL A 531 20.21 6.80 -11.87
C VAL A 531 20.86 7.04 -10.51
N HIS A 532 21.03 5.99 -9.69
CA HIS A 532 21.82 6.07 -8.44
C HIS A 532 23.22 6.64 -8.69
N CYS A 533 23.94 6.03 -9.63
CA CYS A 533 25.25 6.48 -10.06
C CYS A 533 25.26 7.89 -10.64
N ALA A 534 24.24 8.30 -11.39
CA ALA A 534 24.17 9.64 -11.97
C ALA A 534 23.90 10.73 -10.92
N ILE A 535 23.17 10.44 -9.83
CA ILE A 535 22.89 11.43 -8.78
C ILE A 535 24.07 11.59 -7.82
N GLY A 536 24.80 10.51 -7.52
CA GLY A 536 25.92 10.48 -6.58
C GLY A 536 27.01 11.53 -6.86
N VAL A 537 27.65 12.04 -5.80
CA VAL A 537 28.81 12.95 -5.93
C VAL A 537 29.90 12.24 -6.73
N SER A 538 30.40 12.88 -7.80
CA SER A 538 31.43 12.27 -8.65
C SER A 538 31.05 10.86 -9.13
N SER A 539 29.77 10.63 -9.41
CA SER A 539 29.20 9.35 -9.81
C SER A 539 29.38 8.20 -8.79
N CYS A 540 29.58 6.95 -9.23
CA CYS A 540 29.63 5.77 -8.37
C CYS A 540 30.94 4.97 -8.44
N PRO A 541 31.29 4.25 -7.35
CA PRO A 541 30.68 4.33 -6.02
C PRO A 541 31.17 5.56 -5.23
N SER A 542 30.28 6.50 -4.93
CA SER A 542 30.54 7.70 -4.11
C SER A 542 29.25 8.45 -3.74
N GLY A 543 29.35 9.39 -2.79
CA GLY A 543 28.20 10.19 -2.34
C GLY A 543 27.13 9.39 -1.61
N TYR A 544 25.93 9.95 -1.50
CA TYR A 544 24.79 9.20 -0.94
C TYR A 544 24.24 8.27 -2.01
N MET A 545 23.54 8.80 -3.02
CA MET A 545 22.88 8.01 -4.06
C MET A 545 23.82 7.09 -4.87
N GLY A 546 25.12 7.34 -4.95
CA GLY A 546 26.03 6.51 -5.75
C GLY A 546 26.53 5.24 -5.04
N TYR A 547 26.09 4.93 -3.81
CA TYR A 547 26.60 3.81 -3.02
C TYR A 547 25.51 3.20 -2.14
N VAL A 548 25.29 1.88 -2.24
CA VAL A 548 24.18 1.19 -1.54
C VAL A 548 24.15 1.47 -0.03
N PRO A 549 25.30 1.43 0.69
CA PRO A 549 25.35 1.73 2.13
C PRO A 549 24.96 3.16 2.52
N SER A 550 25.01 4.14 1.62
CA SER A 550 24.69 5.54 1.93
C SER A 550 23.47 6.09 1.21
N ALA A 551 22.95 5.41 0.19
CA ALA A 551 21.88 5.91 -0.69
C ALA A 551 20.63 6.40 0.05
N GLY A 552 20.16 5.64 1.05
CA GLY A 552 18.97 5.99 1.83
C GLY A 552 19.06 7.28 2.66
N ASN A 553 20.26 7.90 2.77
CA ASN A 553 20.44 9.18 3.45
C ASN A 553 20.02 10.38 2.59
N ASP A 554 19.81 10.20 1.28
CA ASP A 554 19.25 11.24 0.42
C ASP A 554 17.74 11.07 0.29
N PRO A 555 16.89 12.06 0.65
CA PRO A 555 15.44 11.96 0.48
C PRO A 555 14.97 11.67 -0.96
N VAL A 556 15.78 11.97 -1.98
CA VAL A 556 15.44 11.63 -3.38
C VAL A 556 15.48 10.12 -3.64
N PHE A 557 16.20 9.35 -2.81
CA PHE A 557 16.23 7.89 -2.84
C PHE A 557 14.83 7.29 -2.85
N TYR A 558 13.99 7.73 -1.91
CA TYR A 558 12.65 7.18 -1.73
C TYR A 558 11.75 7.50 -2.93
N SER A 559 11.94 8.67 -3.55
CA SER A 559 11.23 9.05 -4.78
C SER A 559 11.73 8.34 -6.02
N HIS A 560 13.02 8.04 -6.09
CA HIS A 560 13.60 7.17 -7.12
C HIS A 560 12.99 5.76 -7.02
N HIS A 561 13.01 5.15 -5.83
CA HIS A 561 12.42 3.82 -5.63
C HIS A 561 10.90 3.80 -5.76
N ALA A 562 10.20 4.90 -5.47
CA ALA A 562 8.78 5.04 -5.82
C ALA A 562 8.56 5.02 -7.34
N ASN A 563 9.51 5.50 -8.16
CA ASN A 563 9.44 5.39 -9.61
C ASN A 563 9.80 3.99 -10.11
N ILE A 564 10.78 3.31 -9.49
CA ILE A 564 11.08 1.89 -9.79
C ILE A 564 9.85 1.02 -9.51
N ASP A 565 9.18 1.23 -8.38
CA ASP A 565 7.95 0.53 -8.04
C ASP A 565 6.78 0.85 -9.00
N ARG A 566 6.71 2.10 -9.49
CA ARG A 566 5.76 2.51 -10.54
C ARG A 566 6.00 1.77 -11.84
N LEU A 567 7.26 1.67 -12.28
CA LEU A 567 7.64 0.94 -13.49
C LEU A 567 7.31 -0.55 -13.38
N TYR A 568 7.55 -1.13 -12.20
CA TYR A 568 7.12 -2.50 -11.91
C TYR A 568 5.60 -2.66 -12.03
N GLU A 569 4.82 -1.74 -11.47
CA GLU A 569 3.36 -1.77 -11.60
C GLU A 569 2.88 -1.60 -13.04
N CYS A 570 3.49 -0.68 -13.79
CA CYS A 570 3.22 -0.50 -15.21
C CYS A 570 3.48 -1.78 -16.00
N TRP A 571 4.57 -2.47 -15.72
CA TRP A 571 4.91 -3.73 -16.35
C TRP A 571 3.92 -4.84 -15.94
N LEU A 572 3.58 -4.97 -14.66
CA LEU A 572 2.59 -5.95 -14.20
C LEU A 572 1.23 -5.75 -14.88
N SER A 573 0.76 -4.50 -15.03
CA SER A 573 -0.58 -4.17 -15.54
C SER A 573 -0.89 -4.73 -16.93
N VAL A 574 0.12 -5.05 -17.74
CA VAL A 574 -0.05 -5.63 -19.08
C VAL A 574 -0.58 -7.06 -19.03
N ASN A 575 -0.06 -7.88 -18.11
CA ASN A 575 -0.51 -9.26 -17.89
C ASN A 575 -0.16 -9.72 -16.46
N PRO A 576 -0.94 -9.31 -15.45
CA PRO A 576 -0.59 -9.56 -14.06
C PRO A 576 -0.40 -11.05 -13.75
N ALA A 577 -1.24 -11.91 -14.31
CA ALA A 577 -1.19 -13.36 -14.03
C ALA A 577 0.10 -14.03 -14.53
N ALA A 578 0.63 -13.61 -15.69
CA ALA A 578 1.86 -14.19 -16.24
C ALA A 578 3.14 -13.51 -15.73
N ARG A 579 3.03 -12.28 -15.21
CA ARG A 579 4.17 -11.43 -14.84
C ARG A 579 4.48 -11.44 -13.36
N LEU A 580 3.58 -11.90 -12.51
CA LEU A 580 3.84 -12.07 -11.08
C LEU A 580 4.88 -13.18 -10.82
N PRO A 581 5.74 -13.02 -9.79
CA PRO A 581 6.61 -14.10 -9.35
C PRO A 581 5.76 -15.28 -8.85
N ASN A 582 6.18 -16.51 -9.18
CA ASN A 582 5.46 -17.73 -8.84
C ASN A 582 6.31 -18.76 -8.06
N ASP A 583 7.59 -18.46 -7.80
CA ASP A 583 8.47 -19.32 -7.01
C ASP A 583 8.04 -19.31 -5.52
N PRO A 584 7.62 -20.45 -4.95
CA PRO A 584 7.23 -20.53 -3.55
C PRO A 584 8.31 -20.07 -2.56
N ASN A 585 9.60 -20.24 -2.87
CA ASN A 585 10.69 -19.77 -2.01
C ASN A 585 10.72 -18.24 -1.96
N GLN A 586 10.58 -17.61 -3.12
CA GLN A 586 10.48 -16.16 -3.21
C GLN A 586 9.24 -15.65 -2.46
N LEU A 587 8.09 -16.27 -2.72
CA LEU A 587 6.81 -15.87 -2.14
C LEU A 587 6.73 -16.07 -0.62
N ASN A 588 7.33 -17.14 -0.08
CA ASN A 588 7.30 -17.46 1.36
C ASN A 588 8.38 -16.73 2.17
N THR A 589 9.30 -16.03 1.52
CA THR A 589 10.30 -15.22 2.23
C THR A 589 9.60 -14.13 3.05
N THR A 590 10.06 -13.92 4.29
CA THR A 590 9.54 -12.91 5.20
C THR A 590 10.56 -11.83 5.49
N TYR A 591 10.11 -10.59 5.57
CA TYR A 591 10.92 -9.45 5.98
C TYR A 591 10.25 -8.71 7.13
N THR A 592 11.07 -8.12 8.00
CA THR A 592 10.63 -7.29 9.12
C THR A 592 10.93 -5.83 8.82
N PHE A 593 9.93 -4.97 9.02
CA PHE A 593 10.02 -3.52 8.86
C PHE A 593 9.51 -2.82 10.13
N ILE A 594 9.49 -1.49 10.11
CA ILE A 594 8.94 -0.65 11.18
C ILE A 594 7.63 0.00 10.71
N ASP A 595 6.59 -0.03 11.54
CA ASP A 595 5.31 0.65 11.25
C ASP A 595 5.31 2.14 11.66
N GLY A 596 4.22 2.85 11.35
CA GLY A 596 4.05 4.27 11.70
C GLY A 596 4.13 4.59 13.20
N SER A 597 3.99 3.59 14.08
CA SER A 597 4.10 3.72 15.53
C SER A 597 5.51 3.40 16.06
N GLY A 598 6.39 2.86 15.22
CA GLY A 598 7.76 2.48 15.60
C GLY A 598 7.92 1.02 16.03
N ASN A 599 6.90 0.19 15.78
CA ASN A 599 6.92 -1.23 16.13
C ASN A 599 7.41 -2.10 14.96
N SER A 600 8.03 -3.23 15.28
CA SER A 600 8.41 -4.24 14.29
C SER A 600 7.18 -4.95 13.70
N ILE A 601 7.16 -5.07 12.38
CA ILE A 601 6.12 -5.77 11.63
C ILE A 601 6.75 -6.73 10.63
N THR A 602 6.43 -8.02 10.74
CA THR A 602 6.89 -9.05 9.80
C THR A 602 5.79 -9.37 8.79
N ARG A 603 6.15 -9.40 7.51
CA ARG A 603 5.26 -9.80 6.41
C ARG A 603 5.96 -10.71 5.43
N ARG A 604 5.16 -11.55 4.79
CA ARG A 604 5.57 -12.42 3.69
C ARG A 604 5.52 -11.64 2.38
N VAL A 605 6.48 -11.90 1.49
CA VAL A 605 6.55 -11.30 0.14
C VAL A 605 5.25 -11.51 -0.64
N GLY A 606 4.69 -12.72 -0.61
CA GLY A 606 3.44 -13.06 -1.32
C GLY A 606 2.21 -12.23 -0.92
N ASP A 607 2.23 -11.57 0.24
CA ASP A 607 1.12 -10.74 0.72
C ASP A 607 1.22 -9.27 0.25
N MET A 608 2.33 -8.91 -0.40
CA MET A 608 2.69 -7.52 -0.72
C MET A 608 3.17 -7.39 -2.17
N LEU A 609 2.66 -8.22 -3.08
CA LEU A 609 3.10 -8.30 -4.47
C LEU A 609 2.54 -7.19 -5.36
N THR A 610 1.34 -6.69 -5.08
CA THR A 610 0.60 -5.77 -5.95
C THR A 610 0.20 -4.50 -5.22
N THR A 611 0.11 -3.39 -5.95
CA THR A 611 -0.37 -2.12 -5.38
C THR A 611 -1.83 -2.23 -4.89
N ALA A 612 -2.63 -3.09 -5.53
CA ALA A 612 -4.00 -3.43 -5.11
C ALA A 612 -4.05 -4.09 -3.72
N GLN A 613 -3.17 -5.06 -3.43
CA GLN A 613 -3.06 -5.65 -2.08
C GLN A 613 -2.69 -4.59 -1.03
N LEU A 614 -1.93 -3.58 -1.42
CA LEU A 614 -1.39 -2.55 -0.54
C LEU A 614 -2.26 -1.28 -0.47
N GLY A 615 -3.31 -1.19 -1.28
CA GLY A 615 -4.29 -0.10 -1.25
C GLY A 615 -3.71 1.28 -1.60
N TYR A 616 -2.74 1.35 -2.51
CA TYR A 616 -2.23 2.58 -3.14
C TYR A 616 -2.10 2.42 -4.65
N GLY A 617 -1.87 3.52 -5.37
CA GLY A 617 -1.70 3.52 -6.82
C GLY A 617 -0.80 4.67 -7.28
N TYR A 618 -0.72 4.89 -8.59
CA TYR A 618 0.08 5.94 -9.20
C TYR A 618 -0.78 6.86 -10.06
N ALA A 619 -0.63 8.18 -9.87
CA ALA A 619 -1.42 9.17 -10.58
C ALA A 619 -1.08 9.25 -12.08
N ALA A 620 -2.06 9.65 -12.88
CA ALA A 620 -1.85 10.01 -14.28
C ALA A 620 -0.97 11.27 -14.36
N GLY A 621 0.13 11.22 -15.11
CA GLY A 621 1.09 12.31 -15.08
C GLY A 621 2.53 12.01 -15.48
N GLY A 622 2.86 10.72 -15.58
CA GLY A 622 4.13 10.23 -16.11
C GLY A 622 3.90 8.86 -16.69
N GLY A 623 3.02 8.76 -17.70
CA GLY A 623 2.41 7.51 -18.16
C GLY A 623 3.36 6.31 -18.24
N CYS A 624 2.83 5.09 -18.14
CA CYS A 624 3.65 3.90 -18.36
C CYS A 624 4.42 4.08 -19.69
N PRO A 625 5.76 3.91 -19.70
CA PRO A 625 6.55 4.15 -20.89
C PRO A 625 5.95 3.44 -22.11
N ALA A 626 5.94 4.12 -23.27
CA ALA A 626 5.38 3.62 -24.52
C ALA A 626 6.18 2.42 -25.07
N GLY A 627 6.03 1.28 -24.41
CA GLY A 627 6.49 -0.05 -24.81
C GLY A 627 5.47 -1.13 -24.44
N THR A 628 4.45 -0.79 -23.63
CA THR A 628 3.37 -1.70 -23.21
C THR A 628 2.44 -2.11 -24.35
N ALA A 629 2.34 -1.31 -25.42
CA ALA A 629 1.49 -1.61 -26.59
C ALA A 629 2.10 -2.69 -27.52
N GLY A 630 3.42 -2.87 -27.54
CA GLY A 630 4.09 -3.86 -28.40
C GLY A 630 4.02 -5.30 -27.87
N ALA A 631 3.87 -5.46 -26.55
CA ALA A 631 3.85 -6.78 -25.89
C ALA A 631 2.57 -7.58 -26.17
N GLN A 632 1.49 -6.93 -26.62
CA GLN A 632 0.24 -7.62 -27.00
C GLN A 632 0.38 -8.42 -28.31
N ALA A 633 1.36 -8.12 -29.16
CA ALA A 633 1.55 -8.78 -30.45
C ALA A 633 2.41 -10.06 -30.42
N LEU A 634 3.10 -10.36 -29.31
CA LEU A 634 4.02 -11.52 -29.17
C LEU A 634 3.40 -12.74 -28.45
N MET A 635 2.09 -12.78 -28.24
CA MET A 635 1.40 -13.80 -27.44
C MET A 635 1.17 -15.16 -28.14
N ALA A 636 2.06 -15.58 -29.04
CA ALA A 636 1.94 -16.90 -29.68
C ALA A 636 3.27 -17.65 -29.88
N ALA A 637 4.37 -17.19 -29.28
CA ALA A 637 5.61 -17.96 -29.29
C ALA A 637 5.69 -18.82 -28.03
N THR A 638 5.49 -20.13 -28.19
CA THR A 638 5.96 -21.13 -27.23
C THR A 638 7.46 -20.89 -27.00
N GLU A 639 7.90 -20.68 -25.75
CA GLU A 639 9.32 -20.67 -25.39
C GLU A 639 9.96 -21.95 -25.93
N ALA A 640 10.72 -21.82 -27.01
CA ALA A 640 11.44 -22.94 -27.58
C ALA A 640 12.64 -23.22 -26.68
N THR A 641 12.77 -24.46 -26.22
CA THR A 641 13.94 -24.95 -25.44
C THR A 641 15.18 -25.13 -26.32
N ALA A 642 15.43 -24.21 -27.26
CA ALA A 642 16.62 -24.27 -28.10
C ALA A 642 17.86 -23.89 -27.27
N PRO A 643 18.99 -24.59 -27.45
CA PRO A 643 20.19 -24.33 -26.67
C PRO A 643 20.77 -22.94 -26.98
N VAL A 644 21.15 -22.21 -25.93
CA VAL A 644 21.86 -20.93 -26.05
C VAL A 644 23.17 -21.15 -26.80
N ARG A 645 23.38 -20.41 -27.90
CA ARG A 645 24.65 -20.46 -28.65
C ARG A 645 25.54 -19.31 -28.20
N LYS A 646 26.70 -19.63 -27.65
CA LYS A 646 27.67 -18.65 -27.16
C LYS A 646 28.84 -18.49 -28.14
N PHE A 647 29.17 -17.26 -28.48
CA PHE A 647 30.29 -16.89 -29.34
C PHE A 647 31.22 -15.95 -28.58
N ALA A 648 32.46 -16.40 -28.32
CA ALA A 648 33.49 -15.53 -27.76
C ALA A 648 33.96 -14.53 -28.82
N LEU A 649 33.99 -13.25 -28.46
CA LEU A 649 34.37 -12.16 -29.37
C LEU A 649 35.74 -11.58 -29.06
N GLN A 650 36.06 -11.46 -27.77
CA GLN A 650 37.31 -10.90 -27.27
C GLN A 650 37.63 -11.45 -25.88
N GLY A 651 38.92 -11.57 -25.57
CA GLY A 651 39.43 -11.91 -24.23
C GLY A 651 39.57 -10.69 -23.32
N GLU A 652 40.52 -10.78 -22.38
CA GLU A 652 40.72 -9.78 -21.35
C GLU A 652 41.02 -8.41 -21.95
N THR A 653 40.33 -7.37 -21.46
CA THR A 653 40.42 -6.02 -21.98
C THR A 653 40.39 -5.01 -20.84
N ARG A 654 41.36 -4.09 -20.85
CA ARG A 654 41.40 -2.95 -19.94
C ARG A 654 40.66 -1.77 -20.55
N LEU A 655 39.82 -1.11 -19.77
CA LEU A 655 39.17 0.13 -20.17
C LEU A 655 40.15 1.30 -20.02
N GLU A 656 40.26 2.09 -21.07
CA GLU A 656 40.94 3.38 -21.04
C GLU A 656 40.14 4.38 -20.20
N ARG A 657 40.82 5.45 -19.75
CA ARG A 657 40.12 6.58 -19.11
C ARG A 657 39.25 7.36 -20.10
N GLY A 658 39.50 7.23 -21.40
CA GLY A 658 38.70 7.82 -22.48
C GLY A 658 37.89 6.74 -23.19
N THR A 659 37.69 6.90 -24.49
CA THR A 659 36.98 5.91 -25.32
C THR A 659 37.81 4.65 -25.49
N THR A 660 37.25 3.50 -25.10
CA THR A 660 37.84 2.18 -25.36
C THR A 660 37.17 1.55 -26.57
N VAL A 661 37.95 1.15 -27.57
CA VAL A 661 37.43 0.45 -28.77
C VAL A 661 37.94 -0.99 -28.79
N VAL A 662 37.01 -1.92 -28.79
CA VAL A 662 37.28 -3.37 -28.72
C VAL A 662 36.82 -4.01 -30.03
N PRO A 663 37.74 -4.51 -30.88
CA PRO A 663 37.38 -5.23 -32.09
C PRO A 663 36.57 -6.48 -31.77
N LEU A 664 35.44 -6.69 -32.45
CA LEU A 664 34.63 -7.90 -32.29
C LEU A 664 34.88 -8.87 -33.43
N GLN A 665 35.33 -10.08 -33.11
CA GLN A 665 35.56 -11.14 -34.10
C GLN A 665 34.23 -11.80 -34.49
N VAL A 666 33.51 -11.19 -35.44
CA VAL A 666 32.23 -11.72 -35.93
C VAL A 666 32.45 -12.63 -37.14
N SER A 667 32.30 -13.94 -36.95
CA SER A 667 32.44 -14.92 -38.05
C SER A 667 31.35 -14.75 -39.12
N THR A 668 31.58 -15.29 -40.32
CA THR A 668 30.57 -15.30 -41.40
C THR A 668 29.26 -15.98 -40.96
N GLU A 669 29.36 -17.03 -40.15
CA GLU A 669 28.20 -17.70 -39.55
C GLU A 669 27.44 -16.74 -38.65
N MET A 670 28.12 -16.07 -37.71
CA MET A 670 27.52 -15.08 -36.80
C MET A 670 26.89 -13.92 -37.55
N ARG A 671 27.55 -13.41 -38.61
CA ARG A 671 27.00 -12.31 -39.41
C ARG A 671 25.62 -12.64 -39.98
N SER A 672 25.41 -13.88 -40.38
CA SER A 672 24.12 -14.32 -40.93
C SER A 672 23.00 -14.40 -39.88
N MET A 673 23.34 -14.52 -38.59
CA MET A 673 22.39 -14.63 -37.47
C MET A 673 22.13 -13.27 -36.81
N LEU A 674 23.15 -12.43 -36.64
CA LEU A 674 23.06 -11.17 -35.89
C LEU A 674 22.37 -10.05 -36.67
N PHE A 675 22.65 -9.95 -37.98
CA PHE A 675 22.29 -8.77 -38.78
C PHE A 675 21.06 -8.99 -39.67
N LYS A 676 20.48 -10.19 -39.69
CA LYS A 676 19.26 -10.46 -40.47
C LYS A 676 18.01 -10.10 -39.67
N SER A 677 17.08 -9.41 -40.32
CA SER A 677 15.70 -9.35 -39.85
C SER A 677 15.04 -10.72 -40.05
N PRO A 678 14.21 -11.21 -39.11
CA PRO A 678 13.46 -12.44 -39.29
C PRO A 678 12.60 -12.37 -40.55
N THR A 679 12.60 -13.41 -41.39
CA THR A 679 11.70 -13.50 -42.55
C THR A 679 10.65 -14.58 -42.33
N GLY A 680 9.36 -14.21 -42.31
CA GLY A 680 8.26 -15.16 -42.16
C GLY A 680 7.99 -15.58 -40.71
N ASN A 681 7.74 -16.88 -40.49
CA ASN A 681 7.41 -17.47 -39.17
C ASN A 681 8.65 -17.99 -38.41
N GLU A 682 9.84 -17.43 -38.64
CA GLU A 682 11.04 -17.84 -37.90
C GLU A 682 10.92 -17.43 -36.41
N PRO A 683 11.33 -18.28 -35.46
CA PRO A 683 11.38 -17.91 -34.04
C PRO A 683 12.23 -16.66 -33.84
N ALA A 684 11.76 -15.72 -33.03
CA ALA A 684 12.53 -14.52 -32.69
C ALA A 684 13.78 -14.94 -31.92
N GLN A 685 14.96 -14.66 -32.44
CA GLN A 685 16.22 -14.91 -31.75
C GLN A 685 16.78 -13.59 -31.20
N HIS A 686 17.07 -13.56 -29.91
CA HIS A 686 17.67 -12.43 -29.21
C HIS A 686 19.20 -12.56 -29.18
N SER A 687 19.90 -11.47 -29.50
CA SER A 687 21.35 -11.38 -29.50
C SER A 687 21.81 -10.65 -28.24
N MET A 688 22.20 -11.41 -27.21
CA MET A 688 22.63 -10.86 -25.93
C MET A 688 24.14 -10.59 -25.94
N LEU A 689 24.55 -9.33 -25.84
CA LEU A 689 25.93 -8.94 -25.62
C LEU A 689 26.29 -9.14 -24.14
N VAL A 690 27.29 -9.97 -23.87
CA VAL A 690 27.73 -10.32 -22.52
C VAL A 690 29.14 -9.81 -22.28
N ILE A 691 29.31 -8.98 -21.26
CA ILE A 691 30.61 -8.53 -20.73
C ILE A 691 30.84 -9.26 -19.40
N ASP A 692 31.85 -10.11 -19.36
CA ASP A 692 32.09 -11.05 -18.25
C ASP A 692 33.40 -10.71 -17.51
N GLY A 693 33.37 -10.85 -16.19
CA GLY A 693 34.49 -10.63 -15.27
C GLY A 693 34.93 -9.17 -15.21
N LEU A 694 34.00 -8.22 -15.18
CA LEU A 694 34.35 -6.81 -14.93
C LEU A 694 35.04 -6.72 -13.56
N ALA A 695 36.09 -5.91 -13.42
CA ALA A 695 36.88 -5.71 -12.20
C ALA A 695 37.51 -4.31 -12.17
N PHE A 696 37.84 -3.80 -10.97
CA PHE A 696 38.56 -2.54 -10.78
C PHE A 696 39.38 -2.57 -9.47
N ASP A 697 40.52 -1.89 -9.46
CA ASP A 697 41.40 -1.78 -8.28
C ASP A 697 40.97 -0.61 -7.37
N GLU A 698 40.49 0.49 -7.96
CA GLU A 698 39.88 1.62 -7.25
C GLU A 698 38.55 2.04 -7.90
N PRO A 699 37.59 2.55 -7.12
CA PRO A 699 36.33 3.11 -7.62
C PRO A 699 36.52 4.01 -8.85
N PRO A 700 35.90 3.68 -10.00
CA PRO A 700 36.10 4.45 -11.23
C PRO A 700 35.41 5.82 -11.23
N ARG A 701 34.38 6.03 -10.39
CA ARG A 701 33.69 7.33 -10.24
C ARG A 701 33.07 7.85 -11.54
N VAL A 702 32.63 6.92 -12.37
CA VAL A 702 31.92 7.14 -13.64
C VAL A 702 31.02 5.94 -13.93
N LEU A 703 30.07 6.11 -14.85
CA LEU A 703 29.44 5.01 -15.57
C LEU A 703 30.15 4.80 -16.91
N TYR A 704 29.91 3.68 -17.58
CA TYR A 704 30.33 3.50 -18.97
C TYR A 704 29.13 3.24 -19.88
N GLU A 705 28.98 4.03 -20.92
CA GLU A 705 28.06 3.77 -22.01
C GLU A 705 28.68 2.75 -22.97
N VAL A 706 27.88 1.76 -23.36
CA VAL A 706 28.30 0.65 -24.21
C VAL A 706 27.62 0.77 -25.56
N TYR A 707 28.42 0.98 -26.60
CA TYR A 707 27.97 1.13 -27.97
C TYR A 707 28.43 -0.04 -28.83
N LEU A 708 27.58 -0.46 -29.77
CA LEU A 708 28.04 -1.16 -30.96
C LEU A 708 28.23 -0.14 -32.07
N ARG A 709 29.37 -0.19 -32.75
CA ARG A 709 29.72 0.78 -33.80
C ARG A 709 30.29 0.07 -35.02
N LYS A 710 29.94 0.53 -36.22
CA LYS A 710 30.66 0.14 -37.45
C LYS A 710 32.06 0.71 -37.46
N VAL A 711 33.03 -0.05 -37.96
CA VAL A 711 34.42 0.41 -38.08
C VAL A 711 34.55 1.77 -38.81
N ASP A 712 33.62 2.10 -39.72
CA ASP A 712 33.63 3.30 -40.55
C ASP A 712 32.51 4.32 -40.25
N GLY A 713 31.74 4.20 -39.16
CA GLY A 713 30.74 5.22 -38.85
C GLY A 713 29.75 4.89 -37.74
N ASP A 714 28.54 4.50 -38.14
CA ASP A 714 27.33 4.49 -37.31
C ASP A 714 27.50 3.73 -35.98
N ARG A 715 26.94 4.28 -34.90
CA ARG A 715 26.93 3.66 -33.57
C ARG A 715 25.54 3.63 -32.96
N VAL A 716 25.28 2.61 -32.15
CA VAL A 716 24.02 2.40 -31.42
C VAL A 716 24.34 2.10 -29.96
N LEU A 717 23.71 2.83 -29.04
CA LEU A 717 23.82 2.56 -27.61
C LEU A 717 23.11 1.24 -27.28
N VAL A 718 23.82 0.34 -26.61
CA VAL A 718 23.33 -0.98 -26.21
C VAL A 718 23.00 -1.02 -24.71
N GLY A 719 23.71 -0.24 -23.89
CA GLY A 719 23.40 -0.15 -22.47
C GLY A 719 24.42 0.66 -21.68
N VAL A 720 24.29 0.60 -20.35
CA VAL A 720 25.16 1.32 -19.41
C VAL A 720 25.70 0.34 -18.37
N ILE A 721 27.02 0.31 -18.20
CA ILE A 721 27.69 -0.33 -17.07
C ILE A 721 27.66 0.65 -15.91
N ASN A 722 27.00 0.27 -14.82
CA ASN A 722 26.94 1.01 -13.57
C ASN A 722 27.59 0.18 -12.45
N PHE A 723 28.10 0.86 -11.42
CA PHE A 723 28.83 0.21 -10.32
C PHE A 723 28.04 0.22 -8.99
N PHE A 724 26.72 0.51 -9.04
CA PHE A 724 25.92 0.68 -7.83
C PHE A 724 25.74 -0.63 -7.06
N ASN A 725 25.26 -1.67 -7.74
CA ASN A 725 24.96 -2.98 -7.12
C ASN A 725 26.22 -3.70 -6.60
N LEU A 726 27.41 -3.26 -6.99
CA LEU A 726 28.69 -3.88 -6.62
C LEU A 726 29.07 -3.63 -5.17
N THR A 727 28.21 -2.89 -4.49
CA THR A 727 28.37 -2.41 -3.12
C THR A 727 27.24 -2.94 -2.22
N GLY A 728 26.29 -3.67 -2.80
CA GLY A 728 25.25 -4.41 -2.09
C GLY A 728 25.69 -5.82 -1.68
N PRO A 729 24.83 -6.59 -0.98
CA PRO A 729 25.14 -7.90 -0.43
C PRO A 729 25.22 -9.01 -1.51
N HIS A 730 26.18 -8.90 -2.42
CA HIS A 730 26.72 -10.06 -3.12
C HIS A 730 27.73 -10.74 -2.18
N GLY A 731 27.60 -12.06 -2.00
CA GLY A 731 28.29 -12.83 -0.97
C GLY A 731 29.80 -12.56 -0.88
N ASP A 732 30.27 -12.42 0.36
CA ASP A 732 31.68 -12.47 0.81
C ASP A 732 32.76 -12.39 -0.28
N HIS A 733 33.09 -11.18 -0.75
CA HIS A 733 34.47 -10.82 -1.07
C HIS A 733 34.69 -9.34 -0.75
N GLY A 734 35.45 -9.09 0.32
CA GLY A 734 36.09 -7.79 0.51
C GLY A 734 36.90 -7.43 -0.75
N THR A 735 36.92 -6.13 -1.06
CA THR A 735 37.62 -5.50 -2.19
C THR A 735 37.09 -5.88 -3.58
N GLY A 736 36.17 -5.06 -4.11
CA GLY A 736 36.16 -4.69 -5.53
C GLY A 736 35.94 -5.77 -6.59
N THR A 737 35.08 -6.77 -6.35
CA THR A 737 34.67 -7.70 -7.44
C THR A 737 33.28 -7.28 -7.98
N PRO A 738 33.19 -6.69 -9.19
CA PRO A 738 31.94 -6.42 -9.91
C PRO A 738 31.11 -7.69 -10.15
N PRO A 739 29.89 -7.59 -10.72
CA PRO A 739 29.15 -8.78 -11.05
C PRO A 739 30.01 -9.51 -12.07
N ASP A 740 30.10 -10.83 -11.95
CA ASP A 740 30.86 -11.61 -12.92
C ASP A 740 30.33 -11.41 -14.34
N ARG A 741 29.15 -10.79 -14.53
CA ARG A 741 28.51 -10.72 -15.84
C ARG A 741 27.51 -9.56 -16.00
N PHE A 742 27.73 -8.70 -16.99
CA PHE A 742 26.75 -7.76 -17.55
C PHE A 742 26.19 -8.30 -18.85
N THR A 743 24.88 -8.21 -19.04
CA THR A 743 24.19 -8.73 -20.23
C THR A 743 23.25 -7.67 -20.79
N PHE A 744 23.37 -7.38 -22.08
CA PHE A 744 22.58 -6.37 -22.78
C PHE A 744 21.90 -6.99 -24.01
N ASP A 745 20.62 -6.69 -24.25
CA ASP A 745 19.98 -7.07 -25.51
C ASP A 745 20.48 -6.14 -26.64
N ALA A 746 21.29 -6.70 -27.54
CA ALA A 746 21.89 -5.99 -28.67
C ALA A 746 21.18 -6.31 -30.00
N THR A 747 20.03 -6.98 -29.97
CA THR A 747 19.31 -7.46 -31.16
C THR A 747 19.01 -6.33 -32.14
N GLU A 748 18.38 -5.27 -31.66
CA GLU A 748 18.04 -4.12 -32.50
C GLU A 748 19.28 -3.31 -32.90
N ALA A 749 20.32 -3.29 -32.09
CA ALA A 749 21.58 -2.63 -32.44
C ALA A 749 22.28 -3.33 -33.61
N PHE A 750 22.37 -4.66 -33.61
CA PHE A 750 22.91 -5.39 -34.76
C PHE A 750 22.04 -5.18 -36.00
N ARG A 751 20.70 -5.26 -35.88
CA ARG A 751 19.79 -5.01 -37.00
C ARG A 751 19.94 -3.60 -37.59
N ALA A 752 20.02 -2.58 -36.74
CA ALA A 752 20.15 -1.19 -37.16
C ALA A 752 21.48 -0.89 -37.86
N LEU A 753 22.57 -1.51 -37.40
CA LEU A 753 23.88 -1.36 -38.05
C LEU A 753 23.90 -2.12 -39.39
N GLY A 754 23.39 -3.35 -39.45
CA GLY A 754 23.51 -4.16 -40.67
C GLY A 754 24.90 -4.77 -40.86
N GLY A 755 24.97 -5.89 -41.58
CA GLY A 755 26.13 -6.80 -41.61
C GLY A 755 27.12 -6.57 -42.75
N ASP A 756 27.05 -5.41 -43.43
CA ASP A 756 27.88 -5.05 -44.56
C ASP A 756 29.33 -4.71 -44.15
N LYS A 757 29.54 -4.36 -42.89
CA LYS A 757 30.83 -3.95 -42.31
C LYS A 757 31.15 -4.70 -41.03
N ASP A 758 32.41 -4.67 -40.63
CA ASP A 758 32.81 -5.11 -39.29
C ASP A 758 32.30 -4.15 -38.23
N VAL A 759 32.02 -4.70 -37.05
CA VAL A 759 31.53 -3.97 -35.89
C VAL A 759 32.54 -4.05 -34.76
N VAL A 760 32.60 -3.00 -33.96
CA VAL A 760 33.41 -2.89 -32.75
C VAL A 760 32.50 -2.58 -31.57
N LEU A 761 32.96 -2.97 -30.39
CA LEU A 761 32.39 -2.53 -29.13
C LEU A 761 33.12 -1.25 -28.72
N GLU A 762 32.39 -0.16 -28.57
CA GLU A 762 32.90 1.12 -28.10
C GLU A 762 32.36 1.40 -26.70
N ILE A 763 33.25 1.67 -25.74
CA ILE A 763 32.90 1.88 -24.35
C ILE A 763 33.40 3.27 -23.94
N GLU A 764 32.48 4.14 -23.52
CA GLU A 764 32.75 5.54 -23.21
C GLU A 764 32.39 5.87 -21.77
N PRO A 765 33.28 6.49 -20.97
CA PRO A 765 32.94 6.93 -19.63
C PRO A 765 32.00 8.13 -19.66
N THR A 766 31.09 8.19 -18.69
CA THR A 766 30.12 9.28 -18.53
C THR A 766 29.85 9.59 -17.06
N THR A 767 29.47 10.84 -16.77
CA THR A 767 28.92 11.22 -15.46
C THR A 767 27.45 10.84 -15.31
N GLY A 768 26.79 10.40 -16.38
CA GLY A 768 25.35 10.08 -16.41
C GLY A 768 24.43 11.30 -16.53
N LEU A 769 25.01 12.48 -16.78
CA LEU A 769 24.27 13.72 -17.00
C LEU A 769 24.33 14.13 -18.47
N ASP A 770 23.36 14.90 -18.93
CA ASP A 770 23.29 15.46 -20.28
C ASP A 770 24.45 16.43 -20.61
N ASP A 771 25.05 17.02 -19.58
CA ASP A 771 26.23 17.90 -19.66
C ASP A 771 27.57 17.14 -19.61
N SER A 772 27.53 15.80 -19.69
CA SER A 772 28.70 14.92 -19.68
C SER A 772 29.44 14.95 -21.03
N THR A 773 30.76 14.82 -20.97
CA THR A 773 31.61 14.51 -22.13
C THR A 773 32.61 13.45 -21.72
N VAL A 774 33.14 12.67 -22.67
CA VAL A 774 34.20 11.68 -22.40
C VAL A 774 35.38 12.32 -21.66
N THR A 775 35.79 13.52 -22.06
CA THR A 775 36.87 14.26 -21.38
C THR A 775 36.53 14.61 -19.93
N LYS A 776 35.33 15.17 -19.68
CA LYS A 776 34.87 15.53 -18.33
C LYS A 776 34.75 14.31 -17.42
N ALA A 777 34.28 13.19 -17.96
CA ALA A 777 34.17 11.94 -17.21
C ALA A 777 35.55 11.33 -16.93
N ALA A 778 36.47 11.35 -17.92
CA ALA A 778 37.83 10.84 -17.79
C ALA A 778 38.61 11.50 -16.64
N GLU A 779 38.36 12.78 -16.36
CA GLU A 779 38.98 13.53 -15.26
C GLU A 779 38.62 12.98 -13.87
N ASN A 780 37.48 12.29 -13.73
CA ASN A 780 37.05 11.68 -12.47
C ASN A 780 37.71 10.31 -12.22
N ILE A 781 38.26 9.67 -13.26
CA ILE A 781 38.78 8.31 -13.20
C ILE A 781 40.20 8.33 -12.64
N SER A 782 40.40 7.71 -11.47
CA SER A 782 41.73 7.51 -10.88
C SER A 782 42.67 6.77 -11.85
N GLU A 783 43.93 7.16 -11.92
CA GLU A 783 44.94 6.41 -12.71
C GLU A 783 45.11 4.98 -12.20
N ARG A 784 44.76 4.76 -10.93
CA ARG A 784 44.79 3.47 -10.24
C ARG A 784 43.46 2.73 -10.29
N ALA A 785 42.43 3.23 -10.99
CA ALA A 785 41.14 2.55 -11.10
C ALA A 785 41.26 1.18 -11.78
N ASN A 786 42.11 1.08 -12.81
CA ASN A 786 42.40 -0.16 -13.53
C ASN A 786 41.14 -1.00 -13.86
N VAL A 787 40.13 -0.36 -14.47
CA VAL A 787 38.90 -1.06 -14.85
C VAL A 787 39.19 -2.01 -16.01
N HIS A 788 38.78 -3.26 -15.90
CA HIS A 788 38.99 -4.28 -16.93
C HIS A 788 37.89 -5.34 -16.90
N PHE A 789 37.73 -6.10 -17.98
CA PHE A 789 36.86 -7.28 -18.03
C PHE A 789 37.60 -8.48 -18.62
N ARG A 790 37.15 -9.70 -18.29
CA ARG A 790 37.79 -10.95 -18.72
C ARG A 790 37.41 -11.35 -20.14
N SER A 791 36.16 -11.14 -20.55
CA SER A 791 35.75 -11.47 -21.91
C SER A 791 34.51 -10.72 -22.38
N VAL A 792 34.36 -10.62 -23.70
CA VAL A 792 33.13 -10.23 -24.38
C VAL A 792 32.64 -11.41 -25.21
N SER A 793 31.34 -11.68 -25.15
CA SER A 793 30.70 -12.72 -25.96
C SER A 793 29.30 -12.29 -26.43
N ILE A 794 28.79 -12.96 -27.47
CA ILE A 794 27.37 -12.91 -27.80
C ILE A 794 26.73 -14.25 -27.48
N GLU A 795 25.59 -14.20 -26.80
CA GLU A 795 24.73 -15.34 -26.57
C GLU A 795 23.45 -15.18 -27.37
N LEU A 796 23.17 -16.12 -28.28
CA LEU A 796 21.92 -16.18 -29.02
C LEU A 796 20.89 -16.95 -28.19
N VAL A 797 19.82 -16.27 -27.80
CA VAL A 797 18.75 -16.79 -26.95
C VAL A 797 17.45 -16.89 -27.77
N PRO A 798 16.67 -17.98 -27.67
CA PRO A 798 15.41 -18.15 -28.41
C PRO A 798 14.27 -17.26 -27.93
#